data_AF-A0A1C0YAV7-F1
#
_entry.id   AF-A0A1C0YAV7-F1
#
_cell.length_a   1.000
_cell.length_b   1.000
_cell.length_c   1.000
_cell.angle_alpha   90.00
_cell.angle_beta   90.00
_cell.angle_gamma   90.00
#
_symmetry.space_group_name_H-M   'P 1'
#
loop_
_entity.id
_entity.type
_entity.pdbx_description
1 polymer ?
#
loop_
_entity_poly.entity_id
_entity_poly.type
_entity_poly.pdbx_seq_one_letter_code
_entity_poly.pdbx_strand_id
1 'polypeptide(L)'
;MYTFDELHHLEHLLEKCVTKYLTPILPDIVVNITIGEMPNRATLKLLDDFVPPFNMPTIYDTYRLQGRDVVVHCMNVPEEVALLALDEGTFSYPRFILKSLFDLLDRGYCTTFEQFAERIKAITARQLAVMMHGSSIQFAEQLFSILQSAQHDNAVEQVYLFDLLDSISIMDYEGMPTLSKMLFIRSEHIQHVTFHISFQKPFPLASIRQVRKILEIAQQPLYVIADHQKIYGIGEFHRPPTHVLDECFFITFIGRNTYKMTKLHQPRNANKIQEVLIYLSSHKKMSLQPSNYRRDELAYAIHTTFHKYFAQDGRHYQHKIDALAKTIEYATKQRLGTMVVLAPPKLAKRETRRLAKAQQAMLVDPIPLASSSLPTDKLIEQLTSIDGAIFIDTENTCHSIGVILDGVVTSKTEGRSDRGARYNAAIKYFSRNTIAQSCLIAIVSEDGMVDLLFPKTSKDVKHYLAQIHIAFSRQHYEEVIYSTTQLLGQYAHYYPLYLYRGIASYYLKNYKEAKRDLLKAASFQQNEAIIFYWLGIVKRTLQEYDAAIKQFSVALSIEHHEIFYLERALTYIEAQKFDAALFNLQQAEKVNAQTPLLHYYFGYYYEQQQLTEQAITCYERAIAHDDTQPSFHIARGRMYVKEQQYLQAMKEISTALRLQPLDEALYKRVGQILTIAGFETYFHNYLQDSKHYALYIVAGYRDLQLEKYKSALQYFEYALPTIRKTSFVYEWAADCAVMLHDYQYAYELYSIALRINEHDVHVLQKRAELLIHFAKIDAALLDFKTASMYTNHKDTKVAIAERLKLPPFLT
;
A
#
# COMPACT_ATOMS: atom_id res chain seq x y z
N MET A 1 20.19 -44.32 -5.79
CA MET A 1 19.54 -43.99 -7.07
C MET A 1 18.09 -43.77 -6.76
N TYR A 2 17.56 -42.60 -7.11
CA TYR A 2 16.18 -42.23 -6.81
C TYR A 2 15.18 -43.16 -7.52
N THR A 3 14.05 -43.44 -6.87
CA THR A 3 12.90 -44.18 -7.41
C THR A 3 12.17 -43.35 -8.48
N PHE A 4 11.29 -43.99 -9.26
CA PHE A 4 10.50 -43.32 -10.29
C PHE A 4 9.61 -42.19 -9.70
N ASP A 5 9.08 -42.39 -8.50
CA ASP A 5 8.27 -41.40 -7.77
C ASP A 5 9.11 -40.19 -7.33
N GLU A 6 10.36 -40.40 -6.92
CA GLU A 6 11.28 -39.34 -6.52
C GLU A 6 11.71 -38.47 -7.72
N LEU A 7 11.78 -39.05 -8.94
CA LEU A 7 12.08 -38.31 -10.16
C LEU A 7 10.90 -37.45 -10.61
N HIS A 8 9.69 -38.01 -10.63
CA HIS A 8 8.49 -37.26 -11.01
C HIS A 8 8.18 -36.12 -10.01
N HIS A 9 8.52 -36.32 -8.73
CA HIS A 9 8.42 -35.28 -7.72
C HIS A 9 9.47 -34.16 -7.90
N LEU A 10 10.68 -34.51 -8.37
CA LEU A 10 11.72 -33.55 -8.71
C LEU A 10 11.36 -32.70 -9.95
N GLU A 11 10.77 -33.32 -10.98
CA GLU A 11 10.21 -32.62 -12.15
C GLU A 11 9.22 -31.54 -11.71
N HIS A 12 8.23 -31.93 -10.91
CA HIS A 12 7.20 -31.00 -10.43
C HIS A 12 7.76 -29.88 -9.54
N LEU A 13 8.78 -30.17 -8.71
CA LEU A 13 9.40 -29.17 -7.85
C LEU A 13 10.23 -28.17 -8.64
N LEU A 14 11.02 -28.64 -9.61
CA LEU A 14 11.81 -27.78 -10.49
C LEU A 14 10.87 -26.90 -11.32
N GLU A 15 9.75 -27.43 -11.81
CA GLU A 15 8.72 -26.63 -12.49
C GLU A 15 8.19 -25.53 -11.58
N LYS A 16 7.79 -25.85 -10.34
CA LYS A 16 7.33 -24.85 -9.35
C LYS A 16 8.39 -23.79 -9.04
N CYS A 17 9.66 -24.18 -8.93
CA CYS A 17 10.75 -23.24 -8.65
C CYS A 17 11.02 -22.32 -9.84
N VAL A 18 11.01 -22.86 -11.05
CA VAL A 18 11.23 -22.09 -12.27
C VAL A 18 10.07 -21.14 -12.53
N THR A 19 8.83 -21.57 -12.33
CA THR A 19 7.64 -20.69 -12.33
C THR A 19 7.81 -19.57 -11.31
N LYS A 20 8.24 -19.86 -10.09
CA LYS A 20 8.44 -18.83 -9.06
C LYS A 20 9.42 -17.73 -9.47
N TYR A 21 10.52 -18.07 -10.14
CA TYR A 21 11.59 -17.12 -10.46
C TYR A 21 11.49 -16.48 -11.84
N LEU A 22 10.95 -17.20 -12.83
CA LEU A 22 10.81 -16.69 -14.19
C LEU A 22 9.45 -16.01 -14.41
N THR A 23 8.36 -16.49 -13.81
CA THR A 23 7.01 -15.93 -14.06
C THR A 23 6.84 -14.45 -13.64
N PRO A 24 7.48 -13.92 -12.58
CA PRO A 24 7.43 -12.48 -12.28
C PRO A 24 8.07 -11.59 -13.35
N ILE A 25 9.00 -12.15 -14.14
CA ILE A 25 9.71 -11.47 -15.22
C ILE A 25 9.07 -11.79 -16.58
N LEU A 26 8.46 -12.98 -16.69
CA LEU A 26 7.90 -13.57 -17.89
C LEU A 26 6.54 -14.24 -17.57
N PRO A 27 5.45 -13.48 -17.53
CA PRO A 27 4.14 -13.99 -17.09
C PRO A 27 3.55 -15.09 -17.99
N ASP A 28 4.07 -15.28 -19.21
CA ASP A 28 3.55 -16.22 -20.23
C ASP A 28 4.45 -17.45 -20.49
N ILE A 29 5.55 -17.64 -19.73
CA ILE A 29 6.47 -18.77 -19.93
C ILE A 29 5.87 -20.09 -19.43
N VAL A 30 5.98 -21.16 -20.23
CA VAL A 30 5.58 -22.53 -19.86
C VAL A 30 6.84 -23.39 -19.79
N VAL A 31 7.13 -23.97 -18.63
CA VAL A 31 8.33 -24.78 -18.41
C VAL A 31 7.92 -26.22 -18.14
N ASN A 32 8.41 -27.14 -18.97
CA ASN A 32 8.22 -28.58 -18.82
C ASN A 32 9.58 -29.22 -18.51
N ILE A 33 9.67 -30.00 -17.44
CA ILE A 33 10.93 -30.63 -17.04
C ILE A 33 10.77 -32.14 -17.16
N THR A 34 11.63 -32.78 -17.95
CA THR A 34 11.58 -34.23 -18.17
C THR A 34 12.92 -34.88 -17.80
N ILE A 35 12.89 -35.75 -16.80
CA ILE A 35 14.08 -36.47 -16.35
C ILE A 35 14.14 -37.82 -17.07
N GLY A 36 14.95 -37.89 -18.12
CA GLY A 36 15.15 -39.11 -18.90
C GLY A 36 16.12 -38.93 -20.07
N GLU A 37 16.39 -40.02 -20.80
CA GLU A 37 17.21 -39.98 -22.03
C GLU A 37 16.52 -39.13 -23.11
N MET A 38 17.32 -38.40 -23.90
CA MET A 38 16.82 -37.48 -24.92
C MET A 38 15.77 -38.13 -25.83
N PRO A 39 14.57 -37.52 -25.97
CA PRO A 39 13.62 -37.95 -27.00
C PRO A 39 14.29 -37.80 -28.37
N ASN A 40 14.07 -38.76 -29.27
CA ASN A 40 14.67 -38.69 -30.60
C ASN A 40 14.15 -37.45 -31.38
N ARG A 41 14.88 -37.05 -32.42
CA ARG A 41 14.55 -35.89 -33.27
C ARG A 41 13.12 -35.91 -33.85
N ALA A 42 12.49 -37.08 -33.98
CA ALA A 42 11.12 -37.20 -34.47
C ALA A 42 10.09 -36.89 -33.38
N THR A 43 10.35 -37.27 -32.12
CA THR A 43 9.51 -36.95 -30.96
C THR A 43 9.54 -35.45 -30.61
N LEU A 44 10.71 -34.80 -30.76
CA LEU A 44 10.85 -33.35 -30.60
C LEU A 44 10.02 -32.57 -31.64
N LYS A 45 9.98 -33.06 -32.89
CA LYS A 45 9.18 -32.47 -33.96
C LYS A 45 7.66 -32.55 -33.71
N LEU A 46 7.19 -33.66 -33.14
CA LEU A 46 5.79 -33.87 -32.78
C LEU A 46 5.31 -32.98 -31.63
N LEU A 47 6.21 -32.59 -30.72
CA LEU A 47 5.90 -31.66 -29.63
C LEU A 47 5.82 -30.21 -30.11
N ASP A 48 6.63 -29.82 -31.10
CA ASP A 48 6.56 -28.50 -31.75
C ASP A 48 5.23 -28.33 -32.54
N ASP A 49 4.66 -29.41 -33.08
CA ASP A 49 3.40 -29.39 -33.84
C ASP A 49 2.12 -29.23 -32.97
N PHE A 50 2.22 -29.35 -31.64
CA PHE A 50 1.10 -29.20 -30.69
C PHE A 50 0.94 -27.78 -30.09
N VAL A 51 1.75 -26.81 -30.54
CA VAL A 51 1.79 -25.44 -29.99
C VAL A 51 0.84 -24.49 -30.78
N PRO A 52 0.09 -23.56 -30.14
CA PRO A 52 -0.70 -22.54 -30.85
C PRO A 52 0.20 -21.57 -31.66
N PRO A 53 -0.34 -20.77 -32.59
CA PRO A 53 0.41 -20.17 -33.71
C PRO A 53 1.24 -18.91 -33.35
N PHE A 54 1.80 -18.82 -32.14
CA PHE A 54 2.66 -17.72 -31.73
C PHE A 54 4.13 -18.17 -31.72
N ASN A 55 4.91 -17.77 -32.73
CA ASN A 55 6.35 -17.98 -32.88
C ASN A 55 7.16 -17.39 -31.70
N MET A 56 7.36 -18.14 -30.63
CA MET A 56 8.26 -17.77 -29.52
C MET A 56 9.37 -18.83 -29.36
N PRO A 57 10.64 -18.44 -29.14
CA PRO A 57 11.74 -19.41 -29.04
C PRO A 57 11.62 -20.37 -27.85
N THR A 58 12.11 -21.60 -28.07
CA THR A 58 12.14 -22.71 -27.12
C THR A 58 13.58 -22.98 -26.67
N ILE A 59 13.84 -23.11 -25.36
CA ILE A 59 15.17 -23.41 -24.81
C ILE A 59 15.26 -24.89 -24.44
N TYR A 60 16.31 -25.55 -24.94
CA TYR A 60 16.73 -26.89 -24.55
C TYR A 60 18.08 -26.82 -23.83
N ASP A 61 18.22 -27.47 -22.68
CA ASP A 61 19.50 -27.59 -21.96
C ASP A 61 19.59 -28.91 -21.18
N THR A 62 20.80 -29.36 -20.85
CA THR A 62 21.05 -30.62 -20.15
C THR A 62 21.90 -30.38 -18.90
N TYR A 63 21.41 -30.83 -17.75
CA TYR A 63 22.06 -30.69 -16.45
C TYR A 63 22.38 -32.05 -15.85
N ARG A 64 23.39 -32.12 -14.99
CA ARG A 64 23.80 -33.35 -14.33
C ARG A 64 23.33 -33.34 -12.88
N LEU A 65 22.68 -34.41 -12.45
CA LEU A 65 22.23 -34.58 -11.07
C LEU A 65 22.61 -35.96 -10.57
N GLN A 66 23.52 -36.03 -9.59
CA GLN A 66 24.03 -37.28 -9.01
C GLN A 66 24.42 -38.34 -10.05
N GLY A 67 25.05 -37.90 -11.15
CA GLY A 67 25.56 -38.77 -12.21
C GLY A 67 24.57 -39.14 -13.32
N ARG A 68 23.32 -38.65 -13.29
CA ARG A 68 22.36 -38.79 -14.40
C ARG A 68 22.17 -37.47 -15.15
N ASP A 69 21.93 -37.56 -16.46
CA ASP A 69 21.60 -36.41 -17.29
C ASP A 69 20.11 -36.10 -17.18
N VAL A 70 19.78 -34.83 -17.00
CA VAL A 70 18.43 -34.28 -16.87
C VAL A 70 18.23 -33.26 -17.97
N VAL A 71 17.19 -33.44 -18.79
CA VAL A 71 16.89 -32.56 -19.92
C VAL A 71 15.79 -31.59 -19.51
N VAL A 72 16.01 -30.30 -19.73
CA VAL A 72 15.03 -29.25 -19.38
C VAL A 72 14.51 -28.59 -20.65
N HIS A 73 13.18 -28.46 -20.75
CA HIS A 73 12.48 -27.91 -21.91
C HIS A 73 11.63 -26.68 -21.53
N CYS A 74 12.04 -25.49 -21.96
CA CYS A 74 11.31 -24.26 -21.69
C CYS A 74 10.66 -23.74 -22.98
N MET A 75 9.32 -23.63 -23.00
CA MET A 75 8.53 -23.13 -24.14
C MET A 75 8.07 -21.68 -23.91
N ASN A 76 7.75 -20.98 -25.01
CA ASN A 76 7.25 -19.60 -25.03
C ASN A 76 8.20 -18.55 -24.40
N VAL A 77 9.51 -18.67 -24.62
CA VAL A 77 10.49 -17.69 -24.11
C VAL A 77 10.56 -16.50 -25.08
N PRO A 78 10.31 -15.24 -24.67
CA PRO A 78 10.50 -14.09 -25.56
C PRO A 78 11.97 -13.92 -25.98
N GLU A 79 12.22 -13.57 -27.24
CA GLU A 79 13.56 -13.50 -27.84
C GLU A 79 14.51 -12.52 -27.12
N GLU A 80 13.96 -11.41 -26.61
CA GLU A 80 14.68 -10.39 -25.83
C GLU A 80 15.21 -10.93 -24.49
N VAL A 81 14.57 -11.96 -23.93
CA VAL A 81 14.90 -12.53 -22.61
C VAL A 81 15.79 -13.77 -22.72
N ALA A 82 15.74 -14.48 -23.85
CA ALA A 82 16.76 -15.48 -24.19
C ALA A 82 18.18 -14.88 -24.24
N LEU A 83 18.29 -13.56 -24.44
CA LEU A 83 19.53 -12.79 -24.55
C LEU A 83 19.88 -11.95 -23.30
N LEU A 84 19.04 -11.91 -22.26
CA LEU A 84 19.29 -11.11 -21.05
C LEU A 84 20.50 -11.68 -20.26
N ALA A 85 21.62 -10.95 -20.28
CA ALA A 85 22.84 -11.24 -19.55
C ALA A 85 22.89 -10.48 -18.22
N LEU A 86 23.36 -11.13 -17.14
CA LEU A 86 23.51 -10.50 -15.82
C LEU A 86 24.77 -9.63 -15.69
N ASP A 87 25.83 -9.92 -16.46
CA ASP A 87 26.95 -9.05 -16.85
C ASP A 87 27.92 -9.87 -17.71
N GLU A 88 28.60 -9.22 -18.66
CA GLU A 88 29.60 -9.76 -19.60
C GLU A 88 29.21 -11.06 -20.36
N GLY A 89 28.21 -10.93 -21.23
CA GLY A 89 28.10 -11.63 -22.52
C GLY A 89 28.55 -13.10 -22.58
N THR A 90 27.69 -14.03 -22.15
CA THR A 90 27.57 -15.41 -22.70
C THR A 90 26.49 -16.28 -22.03
N PHE A 91 25.76 -15.79 -21.01
CA PHE A 91 24.75 -16.60 -20.31
C PHE A 91 23.34 -16.00 -20.39
N SER A 92 22.35 -16.84 -20.69
CA SER A 92 20.92 -16.45 -20.59
C SER A 92 20.44 -16.54 -19.15
N TYR A 93 19.67 -15.53 -18.72
CA TYR A 93 19.10 -15.44 -17.37
C TYR A 93 18.36 -16.73 -16.92
N PRO A 94 17.53 -17.38 -17.78
CA PRO A 94 16.91 -18.65 -17.42
C PRO A 94 17.90 -19.80 -17.23
N ARG A 95 18.93 -19.91 -18.09
CA ARG A 95 19.98 -20.93 -17.96
C ARG A 95 20.82 -20.74 -16.70
N PHE A 96 21.07 -19.50 -16.30
CA PHE A 96 21.79 -19.19 -15.07
C PHE A 96 21.03 -19.67 -13.83
N ILE A 97 19.73 -19.38 -13.74
CA ILE A 97 18.88 -19.83 -12.64
C ILE A 97 18.83 -21.36 -12.60
N LEU A 98 18.54 -22.00 -13.73
CA LEU A 98 18.47 -23.47 -13.83
C LEU A 98 19.79 -24.12 -13.42
N LYS A 99 20.92 -23.69 -13.99
CA LYS A 99 22.24 -24.20 -13.64
C LYS A 99 22.55 -24.04 -12.15
N SER A 100 22.23 -22.88 -11.57
CA SER A 100 22.46 -22.61 -10.14
C SER A 100 21.62 -23.52 -9.23
N LEU A 101 20.37 -23.78 -9.61
CA LEU A 101 19.49 -24.70 -8.87
C LEU A 101 20.02 -26.14 -8.90
N PHE A 102 20.47 -26.62 -10.06
CA PHE A 102 21.04 -27.96 -10.21
C PHE A 102 22.40 -28.11 -9.50
N ASP A 103 23.27 -27.10 -9.55
CA ASP A 103 24.55 -27.11 -8.83
C ASP A 103 24.37 -27.16 -7.30
N LEU A 104 23.35 -26.48 -6.76
CA LEU A 104 23.01 -26.53 -5.32
C LEU A 104 22.51 -27.92 -4.90
N LEU A 105 21.72 -28.57 -5.74
CA LEU A 105 21.23 -29.93 -5.51
C LEU A 105 22.37 -30.96 -5.55
N ASP A 106 23.27 -30.86 -6.53
CA ASP A 106 24.37 -31.81 -6.72
C ASP A 106 25.42 -31.71 -5.60
N ARG A 107 25.63 -30.52 -5.03
CA ARG A 107 26.56 -30.29 -3.91
C ARG A 107 26.05 -30.77 -2.54
N GLY A 108 24.88 -31.39 -2.48
CA GLY A 108 24.33 -31.94 -1.23
C GLY A 108 23.88 -30.89 -0.22
N TYR A 109 23.55 -29.67 -0.68
CA TYR A 109 23.14 -28.53 0.16
C TYR A 109 21.87 -28.80 0.98
N CYS A 110 21.10 -29.82 0.61
CA CYS A 110 19.94 -30.31 1.34
C CYS A 110 20.01 -31.84 1.40
N THR A 111 19.78 -32.40 2.59
CA THR A 111 19.77 -33.86 2.80
C THR A 111 18.38 -34.45 2.60
N THR A 112 17.35 -33.60 2.62
CA THR A 112 15.95 -33.96 2.40
C THR A 112 15.27 -32.96 1.47
N PHE A 113 14.27 -33.47 0.75
CA PHE A 113 13.53 -32.75 -0.27
C PHE A 113 12.76 -31.53 0.28
N GLU A 114 12.17 -31.64 1.46
CA GLU A 114 11.42 -30.56 2.12
C GLU A 114 12.33 -29.39 2.53
N GLN A 115 13.57 -29.70 2.95
CA GLN A 115 14.57 -28.66 3.25
C GLN A 115 14.95 -27.87 2.01
N PHE A 116 15.08 -28.53 0.86
CA PHE A 116 15.39 -27.86 -0.40
C PHE A 116 14.26 -26.93 -0.84
N ALA A 117 13.01 -27.43 -0.83
CA ALA A 117 11.83 -26.66 -1.21
C ALA A 117 11.60 -25.42 -0.32
N GLU A 118 11.78 -25.54 1.00
CA GLU A 118 11.66 -24.41 1.93
C GLU A 118 12.81 -23.40 1.77
N ARG A 119 14.05 -23.88 1.61
CA ARG A 119 15.22 -23.00 1.44
C ARG A 119 15.16 -22.21 0.14
N ILE A 120 14.71 -22.85 -0.94
CA ILE A 120 14.57 -22.20 -2.25
C ILE A 120 13.42 -21.20 -2.26
N LYS A 121 12.37 -21.32 -1.43
CA LYS A 121 11.28 -20.34 -1.42
C LYS A 121 11.71 -18.94 -0.92
N ALA A 122 12.87 -18.78 -0.28
CA ALA A 122 13.26 -17.53 0.36
C ALA A 122 14.36 -16.72 -0.39
N ILE A 123 14.90 -17.24 -1.50
CA ILE A 123 16.13 -16.72 -2.12
C ILE A 123 15.83 -15.83 -3.34
N THR A 124 16.25 -14.56 -3.37
CA THR A 124 16.18 -13.72 -4.58
C THR A 124 17.26 -14.08 -5.59
N ALA A 125 17.10 -13.73 -6.88
CA ALA A 125 18.10 -14.00 -7.92
C ALA A 125 19.49 -13.43 -7.59
N ARG A 126 19.56 -12.28 -6.89
CA ARG A 126 20.82 -11.70 -6.40
C ARG A 126 21.42 -12.49 -5.23
N GLN A 127 20.59 -12.98 -4.31
CA GLN A 127 21.04 -13.86 -3.22
C GLN A 127 21.60 -15.18 -3.77
N LEU A 128 20.96 -15.73 -4.82
CA LEU A 128 21.43 -16.91 -5.54
C LEU A 128 22.83 -16.68 -6.13
N ALA A 129 23.09 -15.50 -6.73
CA ALA A 129 24.40 -15.15 -7.28
C ALA A 129 25.50 -15.04 -6.20
N VAL A 130 25.20 -14.43 -5.05
CA VAL A 130 26.15 -14.35 -3.91
C VAL A 130 26.48 -15.74 -3.35
N MET A 131 25.48 -16.62 -3.28
CA MET A 131 25.65 -18.01 -2.82
C MET A 131 26.55 -18.83 -3.76
N MET A 132 26.55 -18.53 -5.07
CA MET A 132 27.38 -19.23 -6.07
C MET A 132 28.86 -18.81 -6.04
N HIS A 133 29.17 -17.59 -5.60
CA HIS A 133 30.55 -17.09 -5.48
C HIS A 133 31.19 -17.37 -4.11
N GLY A 134 30.39 -17.72 -3.09
CA GLY A 134 30.88 -18.12 -1.77
C GLY A 134 31.51 -19.51 -1.77
N SER A 135 32.80 -19.61 -1.44
CA SER A 135 33.58 -20.85 -1.53
C SER A 135 33.25 -21.89 -0.43
N SER A 136 32.32 -21.61 0.48
CA SER A 136 31.98 -22.49 1.61
C SER A 136 30.48 -22.56 1.87
N ILE A 137 29.93 -23.78 1.93
CA ILE A 137 28.53 -24.08 2.26
C ILE A 137 28.08 -23.38 3.55
N GLN A 138 28.94 -23.28 4.57
CA GLN A 138 28.67 -22.57 5.83
C GLN A 138 28.37 -21.06 5.67
N PHE A 139 29.02 -20.40 4.71
CA PHE A 139 28.78 -18.98 4.45
C PHE A 139 27.42 -18.74 3.78
N ALA A 140 27.03 -19.64 2.88
CA ALA A 140 25.71 -19.62 2.25
C ALA A 140 24.61 -19.90 3.31
N GLU A 141 24.83 -20.85 4.22
CA GLU A 141 23.93 -21.12 5.35
C GLU A 141 23.85 -19.95 6.34
N GLN A 142 24.92 -19.19 6.55
CA GLN A 142 24.95 -18.03 7.44
C GLN A 142 24.30 -16.78 6.83
N LEU A 143 24.60 -16.44 5.56
CA LEU A 143 23.88 -15.39 4.84
C LEU A 143 22.38 -15.74 4.83
N PHE A 144 22.06 -17.02 4.60
CA PHE A 144 20.70 -17.53 4.73
C PHE A 144 20.15 -17.40 6.15
N SER A 145 20.90 -17.66 7.23
CA SER A 145 20.45 -17.49 8.62
C SER A 145 20.25 -16.01 9.03
N ILE A 146 21.06 -15.10 8.49
CA ILE A 146 20.95 -13.65 8.71
C ILE A 146 19.75 -13.10 7.93
N LEU A 147 19.45 -13.70 6.77
CA LEU A 147 18.25 -13.42 5.99
C LEU A 147 17.00 -14.15 6.53
N GLN A 148 17.15 -15.29 7.22
CA GLN A 148 16.08 -16.07 7.87
C GLN A 148 15.75 -15.55 9.27
N SER A 149 16.68 -14.95 10.00
CA SER A 149 16.38 -14.25 11.25
C SER A 149 15.57 -12.97 11.00
N ALA A 150 15.41 -12.54 9.74
CA ALA A 150 14.36 -11.62 9.31
C ALA A 150 12.98 -12.29 9.15
N GLN A 151 12.91 -13.63 9.21
CA GLN A 151 11.67 -14.43 9.21
C GLN A 151 11.25 -14.89 10.61
N HIS A 152 12.06 -14.69 11.65
CA HIS A 152 11.75 -15.12 13.04
C HIS A 152 11.43 -13.98 14.02
N ASP A 153 11.45 -12.71 13.56
CA ASP A 153 11.12 -11.53 14.38
C ASP A 153 10.01 -10.68 13.73
N ASN A 154 8.85 -11.27 13.58
CA ASN A 154 7.58 -10.81 14.13
C ASN A 154 7.49 -9.30 14.46
N ALA A 155 7.19 -8.49 13.43
CA ALA A 155 6.47 -7.20 13.46
C ALA A 155 7.09 -6.04 12.66
N VAL A 156 8.21 -6.22 11.97
CA VAL A 156 8.79 -5.18 11.08
C VAL A 156 8.45 -5.50 9.63
N GLU A 157 8.09 -4.46 8.84
CA GLU A 157 8.01 -4.53 7.38
C GLU A 157 9.17 -5.36 6.84
N GLN A 158 8.89 -6.33 5.95
CA GLN A 158 9.92 -7.11 5.29
C GLN A 158 10.72 -6.18 4.36
N VAL A 159 11.68 -5.45 4.93
CA VAL A 159 12.65 -4.69 4.15
C VAL A 159 13.83 -5.61 3.88
N TYR A 160 14.02 -6.00 2.62
CA TYR A 160 15.13 -6.86 2.24
C TYR A 160 16.45 -6.13 2.52
N LEU A 161 17.43 -6.84 3.09
CA LEU A 161 18.74 -6.26 3.42
C LEU A 161 19.35 -5.52 2.23
N PHE A 162 19.28 -6.08 1.02
CA PHE A 162 19.78 -5.42 -0.19
C PHE A 162 19.03 -4.12 -0.51
N ASP A 163 17.72 -4.04 -0.30
CA ASP A 163 16.95 -2.80 -0.52
C ASP A 163 17.32 -1.72 0.50
N LEU A 164 17.61 -2.12 1.75
CA LEU A 164 18.15 -1.22 2.77
C LEU A 164 19.53 -0.71 2.39
N LEU A 165 20.42 -1.60 1.94
CA LEU A 165 21.78 -1.23 1.52
C LEU A 165 21.77 -0.34 0.29
N ASP A 166 20.90 -0.63 -0.68
CA ASP A 166 20.68 0.21 -1.85
C ASP A 166 20.20 1.60 -1.39
N SER A 167 19.19 1.67 -0.51
CA SER A 167 18.66 2.93 0.04
C SER A 167 19.70 3.74 0.84
N ILE A 168 20.54 3.06 1.64
CA ILE A 168 21.67 3.67 2.36
C ILE A 168 22.71 4.18 1.37
N SER A 169 23.04 3.42 0.33
CA SER A 169 24.05 3.80 -0.66
C SER A 169 23.61 4.92 -1.61
N ILE A 170 22.30 5.13 -1.76
CA ILE A 170 21.70 6.19 -2.57
C ILE A 170 21.68 7.53 -1.83
N MET A 171 21.46 7.50 -0.52
CA MET A 171 21.26 8.72 0.27
C MET A 171 22.58 9.46 0.49
N ASP A 172 22.68 10.68 -0.05
CA ASP A 172 23.70 11.62 0.39
C ASP A 172 23.39 12.13 1.79
N TYR A 173 24.43 12.38 2.58
CA TYR A 173 24.32 13.06 3.86
C TYR A 173 25.36 14.18 3.87
N GLU A 174 24.94 15.42 4.15
CA GLU A 174 25.78 16.62 4.03
C GLU A 174 26.46 16.77 2.64
N GLY A 175 25.78 16.26 1.59
CA GLY A 175 26.22 16.36 0.19
C GLY A 175 27.39 15.45 -0.20
N MET A 176 27.87 14.59 0.71
CA MET A 176 29.02 13.71 0.46
C MET A 176 28.58 12.24 0.31
N PRO A 177 29.19 11.50 -0.64
CA PRO A 177 28.98 10.06 -0.75
C PRO A 177 29.69 9.33 0.39
N THR A 178 29.07 8.25 0.88
CA THR A 178 29.62 7.43 1.95
C THR A 178 30.88 6.70 1.50
N LEU A 179 31.99 6.90 2.22
CA LEU A 179 33.20 6.08 2.13
C LEU A 179 33.47 5.42 3.48
N SER A 180 32.56 4.54 3.90
CA SER A 180 32.63 3.94 5.23
C SER A 180 32.34 2.44 5.19
N LYS A 181 32.70 1.80 6.31
CA LYS A 181 32.68 0.34 6.43
C LYS A 181 31.85 -0.06 7.65
N MET A 182 30.87 -0.91 7.42
CA MET A 182 30.00 -1.47 8.44
C MET A 182 30.34 -2.93 8.66
N LEU A 183 30.54 -3.34 9.91
CA LEU A 183 30.67 -4.74 10.29
C LEU A 183 29.28 -5.30 10.57
N PHE A 184 28.92 -6.35 9.83
CA PHE A 184 27.80 -7.18 10.17
C PHE A 184 28.27 -8.36 11.01
N ILE A 185 27.71 -8.47 12.21
CA ILE A 185 27.99 -9.53 13.17
C ILE A 185 26.68 -9.98 13.82
N ARG A 186 26.55 -11.27 14.12
CA ARG A 186 25.40 -11.77 14.87
C ARG A 186 25.36 -11.16 16.27
N SER A 187 24.16 -10.86 16.76
CA SER A 187 23.94 -10.35 18.11
C SER A 187 24.55 -11.26 19.19
N GLU A 188 24.54 -12.57 19.00
CA GLU A 188 25.16 -13.58 19.87
C GLU A 188 26.70 -13.45 19.96
N HIS A 189 27.33 -12.86 18.95
CA HIS A 189 28.78 -12.68 18.86
C HIS A 189 29.22 -11.25 19.16
N ILE A 190 28.28 -10.37 19.55
CA ILE A 190 28.55 -8.96 19.83
C ILE A 190 29.61 -8.76 20.93
N GLN A 191 29.76 -9.75 21.82
CA GLN A 191 30.78 -9.79 22.88
C GLN A 191 32.23 -9.81 22.36
N HIS A 192 32.44 -10.12 21.09
CA HIS A 192 33.76 -10.07 20.43
C HIS A 192 34.08 -8.69 19.85
N VAL A 193 33.18 -7.72 20.03
CA VAL A 193 33.35 -6.32 19.61
C VAL A 193 33.64 -5.46 20.83
N THR A 194 34.70 -4.66 20.74
CA THR A 194 34.98 -3.62 21.72
C THR A 194 34.25 -2.35 21.30
N PHE A 195 33.18 -1.99 22.02
CA PHE A 195 32.46 -0.74 21.75
C PHE A 195 33.21 0.45 22.31
N HIS A 196 33.49 1.43 21.44
CA HIS A 196 33.97 2.75 21.85
C HIS A 196 32.80 3.72 22.03
N ILE A 197 31.72 3.53 21.26
CA ILE A 197 30.45 4.24 21.40
C ILE A 197 29.34 3.20 21.33
N SER A 198 28.66 2.95 22.44
CA SER A 198 27.49 2.06 22.50
C SER A 198 26.20 2.87 22.62
N PHE A 199 25.17 2.55 21.83
CA PHE A 199 23.88 3.19 21.98
C PHE A 199 23.08 2.58 23.13
N GLN A 200 22.55 3.42 24.02
CA GLN A 200 21.69 2.98 25.12
C GLN A 200 20.45 2.22 24.63
N LYS A 201 19.98 2.56 23.42
CA LYS A 201 18.94 1.83 22.69
C LYS A 201 19.42 1.67 21.24
N PRO A 202 19.79 0.45 20.81
CA PRO A 202 20.04 0.16 19.41
C PRO A 202 18.84 0.57 18.56
N PHE A 203 19.07 1.27 17.46
CA PHE A 203 18.01 1.74 16.57
C PHE A 203 17.94 0.88 15.29
N PRO A 204 16.77 0.80 14.64
CA PRO A 204 16.60 -0.07 13.47
C PRO A 204 17.49 0.34 12.29
N LEU A 205 18.08 -0.64 11.61
CA LEU A 205 18.83 -0.47 10.35
C LEU A 205 17.97 0.18 9.26
N ALA A 206 16.64 0.02 9.32
CA ALA A 206 15.69 0.69 8.43
C ALA A 206 15.66 2.23 8.59
N SER A 207 16.25 2.79 9.64
CA SER A 207 16.30 4.24 9.88
C SER A 207 17.38 4.91 9.04
N ILE A 208 17.27 4.86 7.71
CA ILE A 208 18.33 5.19 6.74
C ILE A 208 19.06 6.51 7.06
N ARG A 209 18.34 7.59 7.40
CA ARG A 209 18.96 8.88 7.78
C ARG A 209 19.81 8.79 9.05
N GLN A 210 19.36 8.04 10.05
CA GLN A 210 20.13 7.83 11.29
C GLN A 210 21.34 6.93 11.02
N VAL A 211 21.18 5.88 10.21
CA VAL A 211 22.29 5.03 9.77
C VAL A 211 23.36 5.84 9.06
N ARG A 212 22.96 6.72 8.13
CA ARG A 212 23.88 7.62 7.41
C ARG A 212 24.63 8.54 8.35
N LYS A 213 23.97 9.17 9.33
CA LYS A 213 24.63 9.98 10.37
C LYS A 213 25.74 9.23 11.09
N ILE A 214 25.49 7.98 11.49
CA ILE A 214 26.48 7.16 12.20
C ILE A 214 27.61 6.70 11.27
N LEU A 215 27.30 6.38 10.02
CA LEU A 215 28.29 6.00 9.02
C LEU A 215 29.29 7.12 8.68
N GLU A 216 28.89 8.39 8.81
CA GLU A 216 29.81 9.54 8.66
C GLU A 216 30.77 9.68 9.86
N ILE A 217 30.32 9.31 11.06
CA ILE A 217 31.14 9.38 12.28
C ILE A 217 32.16 8.23 12.32
N ALA A 218 31.80 7.07 11.80
CA ALA A 218 32.64 5.88 11.84
C ALA A 218 33.71 5.90 10.73
N GLN A 219 34.94 6.25 11.11
CA GLN A 219 36.13 6.13 10.26
C GLN A 219 37.04 5.00 10.75
N GLN A 220 37.76 4.36 9.81
CA GLN A 220 38.70 3.29 10.17
C GLN A 220 39.73 3.78 11.20
N PRO A 221 40.06 2.98 12.24
CA PRO A 221 39.77 1.56 12.42
C PRO A 221 38.39 1.23 13.04
N LEU A 222 37.59 2.25 13.36
CA LEU A 222 36.29 2.08 14.00
C LEU A 222 35.21 1.76 12.96
N TYR A 223 34.43 0.72 13.23
CA TYR A 223 33.36 0.26 12.34
C TYR A 223 31.99 0.50 12.98
N VAL A 224 31.00 0.80 12.15
CA VAL A 224 29.60 0.71 12.57
C VAL A 224 29.28 -0.77 12.77
N ILE A 225 28.76 -1.10 13.94
CA ILE A 225 28.45 -2.48 14.34
C ILE A 225 26.95 -2.68 14.21
N ALA A 226 26.56 -3.59 13.32
CA ALA A 226 25.17 -3.86 13.02
C ALA A 226 24.92 -5.38 12.91
N ASP A 227 23.65 -5.74 13.08
CA ASP A 227 23.12 -7.00 12.58
C ASP A 227 22.07 -6.72 11.48
N HIS A 228 21.27 -7.72 11.11
CA HIS A 228 20.22 -7.57 10.10
C HIS A 228 19.10 -6.60 10.49
N GLN A 229 18.94 -6.26 11.77
CA GLN A 229 17.83 -5.45 12.27
C GLN A 229 18.24 -4.10 12.83
N LYS A 230 19.38 -4.02 13.52
CA LYS A 230 19.71 -2.90 14.41
C LYS A 230 21.17 -2.50 14.30
N ILE A 231 21.42 -1.23 14.63
CA ILE A 231 22.75 -0.69 14.84
C ILE A 231 23.01 -0.58 16.34
N TYR A 232 24.08 -1.21 16.79
CA TYR A 232 24.47 -1.28 18.20
C TYR A 232 25.37 -0.12 18.63
N GLY A 233 26.22 0.37 17.72
CA GLY A 233 27.19 1.40 18.04
C GLY A 233 28.37 1.43 17.07
N ILE A 234 29.45 2.05 17.53
CA ILE A 234 30.74 2.14 16.84
C ILE A 234 31.80 1.44 17.69
N GLY A 235 32.56 0.53 17.08
CA GLY A 235 33.50 -0.30 17.80
C GLY A 235 34.61 -0.89 16.93
N GLU A 236 35.50 -1.63 17.58
CA GLU A 236 36.59 -2.35 16.94
C GLU A 236 36.37 -3.86 17.00
N PHE A 237 36.72 -4.53 15.91
CA PHE A 237 36.64 -5.98 15.82
C PHE A 237 38.01 -6.62 16.10
N HIS A 238 38.13 -7.26 17.27
CA HIS A 238 39.37 -7.88 17.73
C HIS A 238 39.37 -9.38 17.42
N ARG A 239 40.55 -9.94 17.11
CA ARG A 239 40.80 -11.35 16.69
C ARG A 239 39.83 -12.36 17.32
N PRO A 240 38.67 -12.62 16.69
CA PRO A 240 37.71 -13.58 17.19
C PRO A 240 38.21 -15.00 16.92
N PRO A 241 37.64 -16.01 17.58
CA PRO A 241 37.79 -17.40 17.17
C PRO A 241 37.47 -17.56 15.67
N THR A 242 38.13 -18.49 14.98
CA THR A 242 37.96 -18.70 13.53
C THR A 242 36.50 -18.92 13.13
N HIS A 243 35.72 -19.61 13.96
CA HIS A 243 34.29 -19.81 13.71
C HIS A 243 33.51 -18.48 13.68
N VAL A 244 33.78 -17.53 14.60
CA VAL A 244 33.14 -16.20 14.60
C VAL A 244 33.61 -15.35 13.42
N LEU A 245 34.89 -15.46 13.04
CA LEU A 245 35.43 -14.77 11.86
C LEU A 245 34.72 -15.21 10.57
N ASP A 246 34.47 -16.51 10.44
CA ASP A 246 33.77 -17.06 9.29
C ASP A 246 32.31 -16.60 9.21
N GLU A 247 31.70 -16.18 10.33
CA GLU A 247 30.31 -15.67 10.42
C GLU A 247 30.19 -14.15 10.21
N CYS A 248 31.29 -13.43 10.01
CA CYS A 248 31.29 -11.97 9.90
C CYS A 248 31.58 -11.52 8.47
N PHE A 249 30.93 -10.44 8.04
CA PHE A 249 31.24 -9.78 6.78
C PHE A 249 31.22 -8.27 6.94
N PHE A 250 31.98 -7.60 6.09
CA PHE A 250 31.93 -6.16 5.97
C PHE A 250 31.10 -5.74 4.79
N ILE A 251 30.40 -4.62 4.98
CA ILE A 251 29.83 -3.84 3.89
C ILE A 251 30.64 -2.56 3.77
N THR A 252 31.27 -2.36 2.62
CA THR A 252 32.02 -1.13 2.33
C THR A 252 31.23 -0.32 1.32
N PHE A 253 30.72 0.84 1.73
CA PHE A 253 30.14 1.82 0.84
C PHE A 253 31.29 2.57 0.15
N ILE A 254 31.33 2.54 -1.18
CA ILE A 254 32.44 3.08 -1.98
C ILE A 254 31.99 4.29 -2.82
N GLY A 255 30.68 4.53 -2.91
CA GLY A 255 30.12 5.67 -3.63
C GLY A 255 28.61 5.58 -3.75
N ARG A 256 28.01 6.53 -4.48
CA ARG A 256 26.56 6.52 -4.74
C ARG A 256 26.16 5.23 -5.45
N ASN A 257 25.17 4.55 -4.89
CA ASN A 257 24.62 3.30 -5.45
C ASN A 257 25.68 2.20 -5.65
N THR A 258 26.78 2.26 -4.88
CA THR A 258 27.93 1.36 -5.01
C THR A 258 28.43 0.94 -3.64
N TYR A 259 28.30 -0.35 -3.34
CA TYR A 259 28.89 -0.97 -2.16
C TYR A 259 29.42 -2.36 -2.50
N LYS A 260 30.39 -2.81 -1.71
CA LYS A 260 30.90 -4.18 -1.78
C LYS A 260 30.69 -4.88 -0.45
N MET A 261 30.51 -6.19 -0.53
CA MET A 261 30.55 -7.07 0.63
C MET A 261 31.84 -7.90 0.59
N THR A 262 32.53 -7.97 1.72
CA THR A 262 33.75 -8.75 1.88
C THR A 262 33.63 -9.71 3.05
N LYS A 263 33.94 -10.99 2.83
CA LYS A 263 34.06 -11.99 3.89
C LYS A 263 35.43 -11.87 4.56
N LEU A 264 35.49 -12.09 5.87
CA LEU A 264 36.74 -12.20 6.60
C LEU A 264 37.23 -13.65 6.61
N HIS A 265 38.48 -13.86 6.21
CA HIS A 265 39.11 -15.18 6.24
C HIS A 265 40.52 -15.07 6.83
N GLN A 266 40.88 -16.02 7.70
CA GLN A 266 42.25 -16.15 8.20
C GLN A 266 42.86 -17.48 7.74
N PRO A 267 43.81 -17.45 6.78
CA PRO A 267 44.52 -18.66 6.36
C PRO A 267 45.29 -19.30 7.52
N ARG A 268 45.34 -20.64 7.56
CA ARG A 268 45.99 -21.43 8.64
C ARG A 268 47.46 -21.04 8.96
N ASN A 269 48.15 -20.34 8.04
CA ASN A 269 49.54 -19.91 8.18
C ASN A 269 49.75 -18.38 8.15
N ALA A 270 48.71 -17.55 8.30
CA ALA A 270 48.81 -16.10 8.24
C ALA A 270 48.32 -15.39 9.52
N ASN A 271 49.14 -14.46 10.03
CA ASN A 271 48.81 -13.62 11.20
C ASN A 271 47.86 -12.44 10.88
N LYS A 272 47.43 -12.29 9.62
CA LYS A 272 46.56 -11.21 9.14
C LYS A 272 45.24 -11.77 8.62
N ILE A 273 44.14 -11.14 9.04
CA ILE A 273 42.81 -11.39 8.49
C ILE A 273 42.79 -10.81 7.06
N GLN A 274 42.33 -11.60 6.11
CA GLN A 274 42.16 -11.21 4.71
C GLN A 274 40.68 -10.97 4.41
N GLU A 275 40.41 -10.02 3.52
CA GLU A 275 39.08 -9.72 3.02
C GLU A 275 38.91 -10.28 1.61
N VAL A 276 37.91 -11.14 1.42
CA VAL A 276 37.58 -11.74 0.14
C VAL A 276 36.29 -11.12 -0.38
N LEU A 277 36.33 -10.52 -1.56
CA LEU A 277 35.15 -9.95 -2.22
C LEU A 277 34.14 -11.05 -2.54
N ILE A 278 32.90 -10.87 -2.10
CA ILE A 278 31.81 -11.83 -2.29
C ILE A 278 30.64 -11.23 -3.07
N TYR A 279 30.48 -9.90 -3.03
CA TYR A 279 29.44 -9.19 -3.77
C TYR A 279 29.89 -7.76 -4.05
N LEU A 280 29.59 -7.28 -5.26
CA LEU A 280 29.78 -5.89 -5.66
C LEU A 280 28.48 -5.41 -6.29
N SER A 281 27.85 -4.41 -5.68
CA SER A 281 26.77 -3.67 -6.31
C SER A 281 27.37 -2.51 -7.11
N SER A 282 27.20 -2.52 -8.44
CA SER A 282 27.68 -1.46 -9.33
C SER A 282 26.60 -1.03 -10.33
N HIS A 283 25.53 -0.41 -9.84
CA HIS A 283 24.48 0.13 -10.71
C HIS A 283 24.84 1.53 -11.21
N LYS A 284 25.55 1.60 -12.35
CA LYS A 284 25.98 2.87 -12.98
C LYS A 284 24.82 3.75 -13.53
N LYS A 285 23.55 3.32 -13.46
CA LYS A 285 22.41 3.97 -14.14
C LYS A 285 21.13 4.07 -13.30
N MET A 286 21.23 4.41 -12.02
CA MET A 286 20.10 5.02 -11.31
C MET A 286 20.54 6.36 -10.74
N SER A 287 20.28 7.41 -11.51
CA SER A 287 20.27 8.77 -11.01
C SER A 287 18.83 9.05 -10.57
N LEU A 288 18.58 9.14 -9.27
CA LEU A 288 17.38 9.82 -8.81
C LEU A 288 17.55 11.30 -9.13
N GLN A 289 16.55 11.86 -9.80
CA GLN A 289 16.38 13.30 -9.86
C GLN A 289 16.45 13.81 -8.42
N PRO A 290 17.35 14.75 -8.07
CA PRO A 290 17.39 15.28 -6.72
C PRO A 290 16.00 15.79 -6.39
N SER A 291 15.50 15.41 -5.23
CA SER A 291 14.21 15.82 -4.69
C SER A 291 14.22 17.30 -4.35
N ASN A 292 14.35 18.14 -5.36
CA ASN A 292 14.05 19.54 -5.26
C ASN A 292 12.53 19.64 -5.27
N TYR A 293 11.98 20.22 -4.19
CA TYR A 293 10.59 20.66 -4.10
C TYR A 293 10.07 21.18 -5.46
N ARG A 294 8.81 20.89 -5.77
CA ARG A 294 8.25 21.39 -7.04
C ARG A 294 8.13 22.90 -6.92
N ARG A 295 8.69 23.65 -7.87
CA ARG A 295 8.53 25.13 -7.96
C ARG A 295 7.06 25.55 -7.83
N ASP A 296 6.16 24.72 -8.34
CA ASP A 296 4.71 24.86 -8.24
C ASP A 296 4.20 24.81 -6.78
N GLU A 297 4.77 23.96 -5.94
CA GLU A 297 4.44 23.85 -4.51
C GLU A 297 4.84 25.11 -3.75
N LEU A 298 6.03 25.64 -4.05
CA LEU A 298 6.49 26.89 -3.45
C LEU A 298 5.66 28.09 -3.91
N ALA A 299 5.40 28.20 -5.22
CA ALA A 299 4.54 29.26 -5.77
C ALA A 299 3.13 29.21 -5.17
N TYR A 300 2.58 28.00 -5.01
CA TYR A 300 1.30 27.77 -4.34
C TYR A 300 1.32 28.23 -2.88
N ALA A 301 2.34 27.85 -2.11
CA ALA A 301 2.49 28.23 -0.71
C ALA A 301 2.59 29.75 -0.52
N ILE A 302 3.35 30.44 -1.37
CA ILE A 302 3.46 31.91 -1.38
C ILE A 302 2.10 32.54 -1.72
N HIS A 303 1.47 32.09 -2.81
CA HIS A 303 0.17 32.61 -3.24
C HIS A 303 -0.90 32.44 -2.17
N THR A 304 -1.04 31.24 -1.59
CA THR A 304 -2.08 30.95 -0.60
C THR A 304 -1.91 31.74 0.68
N THR A 305 -0.68 31.83 1.19
CA THR A 305 -0.36 32.58 2.41
C THR A 305 -0.65 34.07 2.26
N PHE A 306 -0.32 34.66 1.10
CA PHE A 306 -0.36 36.11 0.91
C PHE A 306 -1.43 36.61 -0.08
N HIS A 307 -2.39 35.78 -0.50
CA HIS A 307 -3.40 36.14 -1.51
C HIS A 307 -4.15 37.45 -1.22
N LYS A 308 -4.45 37.75 0.06
CA LYS A 308 -5.12 39.00 0.46
C LYS A 308 -4.27 40.25 0.21
N TYR A 309 -2.95 40.10 0.30
CA TYR A 309 -1.99 41.17 0.04
C TYR A 309 -1.80 41.36 -1.47
N PHE A 310 -1.68 40.27 -2.22
CA PHE A 310 -1.57 40.32 -3.68
C PHE A 310 -2.86 40.79 -4.38
N ALA A 311 -4.04 40.59 -3.77
CA ALA A 311 -5.31 41.06 -4.32
C ALA A 311 -5.37 42.59 -4.50
N GLN A 312 -4.54 43.36 -3.78
CA GLN A 312 -4.45 44.81 -3.91
C GLN A 312 -3.70 45.24 -5.20
N ASP A 313 -2.92 44.35 -5.80
CA ASP A 313 -2.08 44.61 -6.99
C ASP A 313 -2.76 44.19 -8.33
N GLY A 314 -4.01 43.73 -8.32
CA GLY A 314 -4.76 43.36 -9.54
C GLY A 314 -4.26 42.08 -10.24
N ARG A 315 -4.28 42.02 -11.58
CA ARG A 315 -3.92 40.82 -12.38
C ARG A 315 -2.40 40.59 -12.55
N HIS A 316 -1.55 41.39 -11.94
CA HIS A 316 -0.10 41.39 -12.23
C HIS A 316 0.79 40.76 -11.15
N TYR A 317 0.30 40.15 -10.08
CA TYR A 317 1.13 39.68 -8.95
C TYR A 317 2.04 38.46 -9.22
N GLN A 318 1.94 37.79 -10.37
CA GLN A 318 2.74 36.60 -10.68
C GLN A 318 4.25 36.87 -10.63
N HIS A 319 4.70 38.03 -11.13
CA HIS A 319 6.12 38.41 -11.09
C HIS A 319 6.66 38.55 -9.64
N LYS A 320 5.81 38.93 -8.68
CA LYS A 320 6.18 39.00 -7.26
C LYS A 320 6.37 37.60 -6.69
N ILE A 321 5.45 36.68 -6.97
CA ILE A 321 5.56 35.26 -6.56
C ILE A 321 6.84 34.66 -7.14
N ASP A 322 7.10 34.88 -8.42
CA ASP A 322 8.28 34.36 -9.10
C ASP A 322 9.57 34.93 -8.49
N ALA A 323 9.60 36.21 -8.11
CA ALA A 323 10.75 36.83 -7.45
C ALA A 323 11.02 36.27 -6.04
N LEU A 324 9.97 36.02 -5.25
CA LEU A 324 10.07 35.41 -3.93
C LEU A 324 10.49 33.93 -4.03
N ALA A 325 9.91 33.19 -4.97
CA ALA A 325 10.27 31.80 -5.23
C ALA A 325 11.74 31.67 -5.65
N LYS A 326 12.19 32.57 -6.55
CA LYS A 326 13.58 32.67 -7.00
C LYS A 326 14.54 33.00 -5.86
N THR A 327 14.08 33.79 -4.87
CA THR A 327 14.87 34.09 -3.68
C THR A 327 15.15 32.84 -2.84
N ILE A 328 14.13 31.98 -2.66
CA ILE A 328 14.28 30.69 -1.96
C ILE A 328 15.10 29.70 -2.79
N GLU A 329 14.92 29.67 -4.13
CA GLU A 329 15.75 28.88 -5.04
C GLU A 329 17.24 29.26 -4.97
N TYR A 330 17.56 30.54 -4.76
CA TYR A 330 18.95 30.94 -4.54
C TYR A 330 19.45 30.55 -3.15
N ALA A 331 18.59 30.59 -2.13
CA ALA A 331 18.93 30.14 -0.80
C ALA A 331 19.26 28.62 -0.76
N THR A 332 18.70 27.80 -1.66
CA THR A 332 19.04 26.36 -1.75
C THR A 332 20.45 26.06 -2.21
N LYS A 333 21.12 27.04 -2.81
CA LYS A 333 22.53 26.90 -3.18
C LYS A 333 23.46 26.99 -1.98
N GLN A 334 22.94 27.29 -0.78
CA GLN A 334 23.77 27.38 0.41
C GLN A 334 24.31 26.04 0.84
N ARG A 335 25.64 25.98 0.95
CA ARG A 335 26.36 24.78 1.39
C ARG A 335 26.00 24.37 2.83
N LEU A 336 25.80 25.34 3.71
CA LEU A 336 25.50 25.09 5.13
C LEU A 336 24.00 25.05 5.43
N GLY A 337 23.13 25.12 4.42
CA GLY A 337 21.68 25.26 4.62
C GLY A 337 21.30 26.60 5.26
N THR A 338 20.03 26.97 5.20
CA THR A 338 19.56 28.28 5.71
C THR A 338 18.06 28.28 5.96
N MET A 339 17.52 29.39 6.43
CA MET A 339 16.07 29.59 6.56
C MET A 339 15.68 30.94 5.97
N VAL A 340 14.52 30.97 5.31
CA VAL A 340 13.93 32.20 4.77
C VAL A 340 12.54 32.36 5.37
N VAL A 341 12.32 33.44 6.12
CA VAL A 341 11.01 33.80 6.68
C VAL A 341 10.40 34.90 5.83
N LEU A 342 9.22 34.64 5.27
CA LEU A 342 8.42 35.55 4.47
C LEU A 342 7.23 36.06 5.28
N ALA A 343 6.98 37.36 5.26
CA ALA A 343 5.80 37.96 5.90
C ALA A 343 5.30 39.22 5.18
N PRO A 344 4.10 39.73 5.49
CA PRO A 344 3.65 41.02 4.98
C PRO A 344 4.53 42.17 5.49
N PRO A 345 4.70 43.29 4.74
CA PRO A 345 5.69 44.34 5.07
C PRO A 345 5.55 44.94 6.47
N LYS A 346 4.31 45.24 6.89
CA LYS A 346 4.03 45.75 8.24
C LYS A 346 4.35 44.71 9.34
N LEU A 347 4.14 43.43 9.04
CA LEU A 347 4.38 42.34 9.97
C LEU A 347 5.87 42.07 10.11
N ALA A 348 6.59 41.98 8.99
CA ALA A 348 8.04 41.82 8.96
C ALA A 348 8.71 42.90 9.82
N LYS A 349 8.43 44.18 9.56
CA LYS A 349 8.99 45.30 10.34
C LYS A 349 8.69 45.23 11.83
N ARG A 350 7.50 44.77 12.23
CA ARG A 350 7.12 44.65 13.64
C ARG A 350 7.82 43.48 14.31
N GLU A 351 7.85 42.33 13.64
CA GLU A 351 8.36 41.08 14.21
C GLU A 351 9.89 41.08 14.29
N THR A 352 10.59 41.60 13.29
CA THR A 352 12.05 41.73 13.33
C THR A 352 12.51 42.67 14.46
N ARG A 353 11.77 43.75 14.73
CA ARG A 353 12.01 44.63 15.89
C ARG A 353 11.78 43.92 17.22
N ARG A 354 10.76 43.06 17.31
CA ARG A 354 10.49 42.27 18.52
C ARG A 354 11.62 41.28 18.78
N LEU A 355 12.03 40.55 17.74
CA LEU A 355 13.12 39.58 17.79
C LEU A 355 14.47 40.25 18.12
N ALA A 356 14.77 41.41 17.52
CA ALA A 356 15.99 42.15 17.83
C ALA A 356 16.04 42.66 19.27
N LYS A 357 14.90 43.13 19.83
CA LYS A 357 14.81 43.47 21.27
C LYS A 357 15.09 42.28 22.19
N ALA A 358 14.78 41.07 21.74
CA ALA A 358 15.09 39.82 22.44
C ALA A 358 16.50 39.28 22.13
N GLN A 359 17.34 40.03 21.41
CA GLN A 359 18.66 39.60 20.94
C GLN A 359 18.62 38.35 20.03
N GLN A 360 17.51 38.15 19.32
CA GLN A 360 17.28 37.01 18.42
C GLN A 360 17.37 37.38 16.93
N ALA A 361 17.71 38.63 16.59
CA ALA A 361 17.83 39.08 15.20
C ALA A 361 18.74 40.30 15.08
N MET A 362 19.48 40.41 13.98
CA MET A 362 20.20 41.63 13.59
C MET A 362 19.33 42.45 12.63
N LEU A 363 18.86 43.62 13.08
CA LEU A 363 18.14 44.55 12.23
C LEU A 363 19.08 45.16 11.19
N VAL A 364 18.59 45.28 9.96
CA VAL A 364 19.27 45.99 8.88
C VAL A 364 18.37 47.11 8.37
N ASP A 365 18.97 48.11 7.73
CA ASP A 365 18.19 49.02 6.89
C ASP A 365 17.54 48.20 5.76
N PRO A 366 16.25 48.40 5.43
CA PRO A 366 15.55 47.54 4.48
C PRO A 366 16.29 47.41 3.14
N ILE A 367 16.63 46.19 2.76
CA ILE A 367 17.43 45.88 1.56
C ILE A 367 16.52 45.30 0.48
N PRO A 368 16.22 46.02 -0.61
CA PRO A 368 15.46 45.46 -1.73
C PRO A 368 16.32 44.46 -2.51
N LEU A 369 15.94 43.18 -2.53
CA LEU A 369 16.77 42.11 -3.11
C LEU A 369 16.77 42.13 -4.65
N ALA A 370 15.74 42.71 -5.27
CA ALA A 370 15.60 42.78 -6.73
C ALA A 370 16.14 44.07 -7.37
N SER A 371 16.37 45.14 -6.59
CA SER A 371 16.82 46.45 -7.09
C SER A 371 18.18 46.89 -6.52
N SER A 372 18.94 45.94 -5.98
CA SER A 372 20.29 46.20 -5.47
C SER A 372 21.31 46.34 -6.61
N SER A 373 22.42 47.03 -6.37
CA SER A 373 23.52 47.15 -7.35
C SER A 373 24.25 45.82 -7.63
N LEU A 374 24.00 44.79 -6.82
CA LEU A 374 24.55 43.44 -6.96
C LEU A 374 23.53 42.48 -7.58
N PRO A 375 23.98 41.45 -8.32
CA PRO A 375 23.12 40.35 -8.73
C PRO A 375 22.42 39.70 -7.53
N THR A 376 21.11 39.51 -7.63
CA THR A 376 20.25 39.01 -6.54
C THR A 376 20.72 37.68 -5.97
N ASP A 377 21.22 36.78 -6.80
CA ASP A 377 21.77 35.48 -6.39
C ASP A 377 22.98 35.61 -5.47
N LYS A 378 23.95 36.46 -5.83
CA LYS A 378 25.14 36.72 -5.00
C LYS A 378 24.79 37.42 -3.69
N LEU A 379 23.83 38.35 -3.72
CA LEU A 379 23.39 39.04 -2.51
C LEU A 379 22.71 38.08 -1.53
N ILE A 380 21.81 37.22 -2.02
CA ILE A 380 21.17 36.20 -1.19
C ILE A 380 22.20 35.23 -0.65
N GLU A 381 23.17 34.81 -1.46
CA GLU A 381 24.26 33.94 -1.03
C GLU A 381 25.02 34.56 0.16
N GLN A 382 25.32 35.86 0.11
CA GLN A 382 25.98 36.54 1.22
C GLN A 382 25.07 36.68 2.46
N LEU A 383 23.80 37.07 2.28
CA LEU A 383 22.87 37.28 3.39
C LEU A 383 22.50 35.98 4.11
N THR A 384 22.49 34.85 3.39
CA THR A 384 22.15 33.52 3.94
C THR A 384 23.36 32.74 4.44
N SER A 385 24.58 33.30 4.31
CA SER A 385 25.84 32.66 4.76
C SER A 385 26.05 32.65 6.28
N ILE A 386 25.19 33.35 7.02
CA ILE A 386 25.26 33.43 8.48
C ILE A 386 24.28 32.46 9.13
N ASP A 387 24.57 32.08 10.37
CA ASP A 387 23.67 31.23 11.16
C ASP A 387 22.35 31.95 11.49
N GLY A 388 21.24 31.26 11.24
CA GLY A 388 19.89 31.76 11.45
C GLY A 388 19.10 31.91 10.14
N ALA A 389 17.97 32.60 10.22
CA ALA A 389 17.13 32.91 9.07
C ALA A 389 17.35 34.34 8.56
N ILE A 390 17.08 34.58 7.29
CA ILE A 390 16.77 35.93 6.79
C ILE A 390 15.27 36.17 6.91
N PHE A 391 14.89 37.40 7.22
CA PHE A 391 13.48 37.80 7.31
C PHE A 391 13.16 38.81 6.23
N ILE A 392 12.37 38.39 5.26
CA ILE A 392 12.01 39.15 4.06
C ILE A 392 10.50 39.39 4.01
N ASP A 393 10.09 40.46 3.32
CA ASP A 393 8.68 40.74 3.08
C ASP A 393 8.20 40.33 1.68
N THR A 394 6.89 40.47 1.45
CA THR A 394 6.26 40.15 0.16
C THR A 394 6.66 41.07 -1.00
N GLU A 395 7.36 42.18 -0.72
CA GLU A 395 7.95 43.07 -1.73
C GLU A 395 9.41 42.70 -2.02
N ASN A 396 9.85 41.52 -1.57
CA ASN A 396 11.21 41.02 -1.71
C ASN A 396 12.26 41.93 -1.04
N THR A 397 11.91 42.53 0.10
CA THR A 397 12.80 43.38 0.89
C THR A 397 13.21 42.68 2.18
N CYS A 398 14.52 42.61 2.45
CA CYS A 398 15.08 42.04 3.68
C CYS A 398 15.07 43.06 4.82
N HIS A 399 14.55 42.66 5.99
CA HIS A 399 14.43 43.52 7.19
C HIS A 399 15.36 43.11 8.33
N SER A 400 15.82 41.86 8.35
CA SER A 400 16.79 41.39 9.33
C SER A 400 17.50 40.13 8.86
N ILE A 401 18.71 39.94 9.38
CA ILE A 401 19.56 38.79 9.13
C ILE A 401 19.89 38.09 10.46
N GLY A 402 20.24 36.81 10.42
CA GLY A 402 20.68 36.06 11.60
C GLY A 402 19.55 35.83 12.60
N VAL A 403 18.34 35.61 12.09
CA VAL A 403 17.15 35.45 12.92
C VAL A 403 17.12 34.06 13.56
N ILE A 404 17.06 34.03 14.89
CA ILE A 404 16.92 32.83 15.70
C ILE A 404 15.44 32.62 16.02
N LEU A 405 14.89 31.50 15.56
CA LEU A 405 13.47 31.16 15.71
C LEU A 405 13.18 30.30 16.96
N ASP A 406 14.11 30.20 17.91
CA ASP A 406 14.00 29.25 19.03
C ASP A 406 12.90 29.58 20.05
N GLY A 407 12.27 28.53 20.58
CA GLY A 407 11.34 28.55 21.71
C GLY A 407 11.59 27.40 22.73
N VAL A 408 11.21 27.60 24.00
CA VAL A 408 11.44 26.64 25.11
C VAL A 408 10.61 25.37 24.95
N VAL A 409 11.19 24.17 24.94
CA VAL A 409 10.43 22.90 24.77
C VAL A 409 9.41 22.72 25.91
N THR A 410 8.11 22.60 25.59
CA THR A 410 7.05 22.41 26.63
C THR A 410 6.14 21.19 26.42
N SER A 411 6.36 20.35 25.41
CA SER A 411 5.67 19.05 25.30
C SER A 411 6.45 18.04 24.46
N LYS A 412 6.14 16.75 24.65
CA LYS A 412 6.87 15.57 24.14
C LYS A 412 6.72 15.29 22.63
N THR A 413 6.08 16.12 21.81
CA THR A 413 5.58 15.67 20.49
C THR A 413 5.89 16.53 19.26
N GLU A 414 6.63 17.64 19.36
CA GLU A 414 6.80 18.55 18.19
C GLU A 414 8.18 18.49 17.51
N GLY A 415 9.17 17.80 18.09
CA GLY A 415 10.53 17.71 17.54
C GLY A 415 10.86 16.32 16.97
N ARG A 416 11.63 16.29 15.88
CA ARG A 416 12.06 15.06 15.18
C ARG A 416 13.58 14.90 15.28
N SER A 417 14.06 13.77 15.85
CA SER A 417 15.50 13.48 15.99
C SER A 417 16.19 13.13 14.67
N ASP A 418 15.40 12.70 13.68
CA ASP A 418 15.86 12.46 12.32
C ASP A 418 16.01 13.77 11.52
N ARG A 419 15.43 14.88 11.97
CA ARG A 419 15.50 16.21 11.32
C ARG A 419 16.46 17.17 12.04
N GLY A 420 16.97 18.15 11.29
CA GLY A 420 18.00 19.09 11.77
C GLY A 420 17.49 20.17 12.73
N ALA A 421 18.42 20.90 13.36
CA ALA A 421 18.10 21.97 14.33
C ALA A 421 17.23 23.08 13.74
N ARG A 422 17.50 23.52 12.49
CA ARG A 422 16.72 24.54 11.77
C ARG A 422 15.24 24.17 11.64
N TYR A 423 14.95 22.93 11.25
CA TYR A 423 13.57 22.42 11.14
C TYR A 423 12.84 22.44 12.48
N ASN A 424 13.50 21.93 13.53
CA ASN A 424 12.93 21.87 14.86
C ASN A 424 12.73 23.28 15.47
N ALA A 425 13.61 24.25 15.18
CA ALA A 425 13.44 25.65 15.56
C ALA A 425 12.25 26.30 14.85
N ALA A 426 12.16 26.12 13.53
CA ALA A 426 11.08 26.67 12.71
C ALA A 426 9.69 26.13 13.11
N ILE A 427 9.56 24.83 13.40
CA ILE A 427 8.28 24.25 13.88
C ILE A 427 7.86 24.87 15.21
N LYS A 428 8.78 25.00 16.17
CA LYS A 428 8.47 25.60 17.49
C LYS A 428 8.02 27.05 17.37
N TYR A 429 8.64 27.81 16.48
CA TYR A 429 8.24 29.18 16.20
C TYR A 429 6.85 29.23 15.56
N PHE A 430 6.61 28.36 14.59
CA PHE A 430 5.35 28.30 13.83
C PHE A 430 4.16 27.86 14.68
N SER A 431 4.35 26.92 15.61
CA SER A 431 3.27 26.37 16.46
C SER A 431 2.75 27.33 17.52
N ARG A 432 3.59 28.25 18.02
CA ARG A 432 3.28 29.07 19.21
C ARG A 432 2.91 30.50 18.92
N ASN A 433 3.44 31.07 17.84
CA ASN A 433 3.29 32.48 17.55
C ASN A 433 2.12 32.68 16.58
N THR A 434 1.04 33.33 17.02
CA THR A 434 -0.08 33.72 16.14
C THR A 434 0.38 34.57 14.96
N ILE A 435 1.51 35.27 15.10
CA ILE A 435 2.19 36.00 14.02
C ILE A 435 2.80 35.05 12.99
N ALA A 436 3.34 33.90 13.40
CA ALA A 436 3.93 32.92 12.49
C ALA A 436 2.87 32.25 11.59
N GLN A 437 1.61 32.20 12.03
CA GLN A 437 0.45 31.82 11.19
C GLN A 437 0.07 32.88 10.14
N SER A 438 0.85 33.94 9.98
CA SER A 438 0.78 34.89 8.87
C SER A 438 2.09 34.95 8.07
N CYS A 439 3.00 34.00 8.29
CA CYS A 439 4.29 33.91 7.64
C CYS A 439 4.42 32.60 6.86
N LEU A 440 5.29 32.58 5.86
CA LEU A 440 5.82 31.37 5.24
C LEU A 440 7.28 31.20 5.67
N ILE A 441 7.66 30.00 6.10
CA ILE A 441 9.04 29.68 6.49
C ILE A 441 9.54 28.59 5.55
N ALA A 442 10.54 28.91 4.74
CA ALA A 442 11.27 27.93 3.94
C ALA A 442 12.52 27.50 4.71
N ILE A 443 12.61 26.21 5.00
CA ILE A 443 13.74 25.60 5.70
C ILE A 443 14.56 24.87 4.66
N VAL A 444 15.77 25.37 4.43
CA VAL A 444 16.71 24.82 3.47
C VAL A 444 17.76 24.01 4.24
N SER A 445 17.87 22.73 3.95
CA SER A 445 18.95 21.89 4.49
C SER A 445 20.20 21.93 3.60
N GLU A 446 21.30 21.44 4.16
CA GLU A 446 22.63 21.40 3.53
C GLU A 446 22.68 20.55 2.26
N ASP A 447 21.79 19.56 2.15
CA ASP A 447 21.59 18.71 0.98
C ASP A 447 20.65 19.35 -0.08
N GLY A 448 20.22 20.60 0.12
CA GLY A 448 19.37 21.35 -0.81
C GLY A 448 17.88 21.04 -0.68
N MET A 449 17.46 20.17 0.25
CA MET A 449 16.03 19.94 0.51
C MET A 449 15.37 21.18 1.08
N VAL A 450 14.12 21.41 0.68
CA VAL A 450 13.31 22.52 1.18
C VAL A 450 12.06 21.97 1.86
N ASP A 451 11.92 22.23 3.15
CA ASP A 451 10.68 22.02 3.90
C ASP A 451 9.95 23.38 4.03
N LEU A 452 8.65 23.42 3.72
CA LEU A 452 7.84 24.65 3.80
C LEU A 452 6.84 24.60 4.97
N LEU A 453 6.87 25.62 5.83
CA LEU A 453 5.87 25.85 6.88
C LEU A 453 5.06 27.10 6.54
N PHE A 454 3.75 26.96 6.36
CA PHE A 454 2.87 28.08 6.05
C PHE A 454 1.42 27.82 6.51
N PRO A 455 0.59 28.86 6.67
CA PRO A 455 -0.76 28.74 7.21
C PRO A 455 -1.66 28.15 6.12
N LYS A 456 -1.95 26.86 6.25
CA LYS A 456 -2.68 26.10 5.24
C LYS A 456 -4.16 26.47 5.26
N THR A 457 -4.68 26.87 4.11
CA THR A 457 -6.11 27.21 3.94
C THR A 457 -6.90 25.97 3.51
N SER A 458 -8.23 26.03 3.62
CA SER A 458 -9.17 24.98 3.18
C SER A 458 -9.06 24.55 1.71
N LYS A 459 -8.15 25.14 0.91
CA LYS A 459 -7.81 24.72 -0.45
C LYS A 459 -6.88 23.49 -0.51
N ASP A 460 -6.05 23.23 0.51
CA ASP A 460 -5.17 22.05 0.56
C ASP A 460 -5.96 20.74 0.64
N VAL A 461 -7.06 20.76 1.40
CA VAL A 461 -7.92 19.58 1.56
C VAL A 461 -8.62 19.22 0.26
N LYS A 462 -8.83 20.16 -0.67
CA LYS A 462 -9.49 19.86 -1.96
C LYS A 462 -8.66 18.93 -2.86
N HIS A 463 -7.34 19.01 -2.82
CA HIS A 463 -6.48 18.09 -3.57
C HIS A 463 -6.55 16.67 -3.00
N TYR A 464 -6.47 16.54 -1.67
CA TYR A 464 -6.66 15.25 -1.00
C TYR A 464 -8.09 14.72 -1.15
N LEU A 465 -9.10 15.60 -1.19
CA LEU A 465 -10.47 15.22 -1.49
C LEU A 465 -10.62 14.67 -2.89
N ALA A 466 -9.85 15.14 -3.88
CA ALA A 466 -9.88 14.55 -5.22
C ALA A 466 -9.37 13.10 -5.20
N GLN A 467 -8.30 12.82 -4.44
CA GLN A 467 -7.80 11.45 -4.25
C GLN A 467 -8.80 10.58 -3.49
N ILE A 468 -9.37 11.10 -2.39
CA ILE A 468 -10.43 10.41 -1.64
C ILE A 468 -11.63 10.15 -2.53
N HIS A 469 -12.02 11.10 -3.38
CA HIS A 469 -13.14 10.93 -4.30
C HIS A 469 -12.84 9.88 -5.38
N ILE A 470 -11.60 9.80 -5.87
CA ILE A 470 -11.15 8.75 -6.81
C ILE A 470 -11.15 7.37 -6.12
N ALA A 471 -10.62 7.27 -4.91
CA ALA A 471 -10.66 6.02 -4.14
C ALA A 471 -12.11 5.60 -3.86
N PHE A 472 -12.96 6.57 -3.50
CA PHE A 472 -14.38 6.37 -3.25
C PHE A 472 -15.13 5.92 -4.51
N SER A 473 -14.85 6.52 -5.68
CA SER A 473 -15.48 6.09 -6.95
C SER A 473 -15.00 4.72 -7.42
N ARG A 474 -13.79 4.31 -7.01
CA ARG A 474 -13.27 2.95 -7.17
C ARG A 474 -13.77 1.97 -6.10
N GLN A 475 -14.63 2.40 -5.19
CA GLN A 475 -15.16 1.61 -4.08
C GLN A 475 -14.10 1.09 -3.10
N HIS A 476 -12.92 1.71 -3.04
CA HIS A 476 -11.88 1.41 -2.06
C HIS A 476 -12.19 2.12 -0.73
N TYR A 477 -13.22 1.67 -0.04
CA TYR A 477 -13.75 2.36 1.14
C TYR A 477 -12.78 2.34 2.33
N GLU A 478 -11.96 1.29 2.45
CA GLU A 478 -10.90 1.16 3.45
C GLU A 478 -9.82 2.24 3.26
N GLU A 479 -9.39 2.47 2.02
CA GLU A 479 -8.43 3.54 1.66
C GLU A 479 -9.02 4.92 1.98
N VAL A 480 -10.31 5.11 1.71
CA VAL A 480 -11.03 6.34 2.06
C VAL A 480 -11.04 6.56 3.57
N ILE A 481 -11.34 5.54 4.38
CA ILE A 481 -11.33 5.63 5.84
C ILE A 481 -9.93 5.95 6.36
N TYR A 482 -8.91 5.29 5.83
CA TYR A 482 -7.52 5.55 6.20
C TYR A 482 -7.12 6.99 5.90
N SER A 483 -7.29 7.41 4.65
CA SER A 483 -6.92 8.75 4.15
C SER A 483 -7.64 9.85 4.91
N THR A 484 -8.96 9.71 5.09
CA THR A 484 -9.76 10.67 5.87
C THR A 484 -9.33 10.69 7.34
N THR A 485 -8.97 9.56 7.94
CA THR A 485 -8.52 9.49 9.34
C THR A 485 -7.17 10.17 9.54
N GLN A 486 -6.22 9.96 8.64
CA GLN A 486 -4.93 10.68 8.66
C GLN A 486 -5.14 12.20 8.56
N LEU A 487 -6.00 12.63 7.63
CA LEU A 487 -6.31 14.04 7.44
C LEU A 487 -7.07 14.63 8.62
N LEU A 488 -7.97 13.88 9.27
CA LEU A 488 -8.72 14.36 10.43
C LEU A 488 -7.83 14.62 11.66
N GLY A 489 -6.63 14.02 11.73
CA GLY A 489 -5.61 14.38 12.72
C GLY A 489 -5.11 15.82 12.56
N GLN A 490 -5.20 16.39 11.35
CA GLN A 490 -4.72 17.73 11.00
C GLN A 490 -5.87 18.71 10.69
N TYR A 491 -7.03 18.21 10.24
CA TYR A 491 -8.17 18.98 9.74
C TYR A 491 -9.48 18.62 10.48
N ALA A 492 -9.45 18.64 11.81
CA ALA A 492 -10.52 18.11 12.67
C ALA A 492 -11.91 18.80 12.53
N HIS A 493 -12.02 19.96 11.88
CA HIS A 493 -13.27 20.71 11.70
C HIS A 493 -13.80 20.71 10.26
N TYR A 494 -13.17 19.96 9.35
CA TYR A 494 -13.56 19.95 7.95
C TYR A 494 -14.61 18.86 7.66
N TYR A 495 -15.88 19.28 7.58
CA TYR A 495 -17.03 18.38 7.46
C TYR A 495 -16.96 17.35 6.32
N PRO A 496 -16.39 17.65 5.11
CA PRO A 496 -16.36 16.67 4.03
C PRO A 496 -15.57 15.40 4.38
N LEU A 497 -14.54 15.49 5.22
CA LEU A 497 -13.78 14.29 5.65
C LEU A 497 -14.64 13.37 6.51
N TYR A 498 -15.46 13.95 7.40
CA TYR A 498 -16.44 13.19 8.18
C TYR A 498 -17.56 12.63 7.31
N LEU A 499 -18.00 13.38 6.28
CA LEU A 499 -18.98 12.91 5.31
C LEU A 499 -18.45 11.69 4.54
N TYR A 500 -17.29 11.81 3.89
CA TYR A 500 -16.69 10.71 3.12
C TYR A 500 -16.37 9.50 4.01
N ARG A 501 -15.81 9.71 5.21
CA ARG A 501 -15.53 8.61 6.13
C ARG A 501 -16.81 7.95 6.62
N GLY A 502 -17.85 8.73 6.90
CA GLY A 502 -19.15 8.22 7.31
C GLY A 502 -19.83 7.38 6.23
N ILE A 503 -19.78 7.84 4.97
CA ILE A 503 -20.34 7.09 3.84
C ILE A 503 -19.51 5.82 3.56
N ALA A 504 -18.18 5.91 3.56
CA ALA A 504 -17.31 4.74 3.42
C ALA A 504 -17.58 3.71 4.53
N SER A 505 -17.73 4.16 5.77
CA SER A 505 -18.10 3.30 6.92
C SER A 505 -19.46 2.64 6.72
N TYR A 506 -20.43 3.31 6.08
CA TYR A 506 -21.72 2.72 5.75
C TYR A 506 -21.57 1.57 4.74
N TYR A 507 -20.77 1.74 3.68
CA TYR A 507 -20.51 0.67 2.71
C TYR A 507 -19.77 -0.52 3.32
N LEU A 508 -18.89 -0.28 4.29
CA LEU A 508 -18.26 -1.34 5.10
C LEU A 508 -19.16 -1.89 6.23
N LYS A 509 -20.45 -1.51 6.25
CA LYS A 509 -21.46 -1.96 7.23
C LYS A 509 -21.21 -1.53 8.68
N ASN A 510 -20.31 -0.59 8.91
CA ASN A 510 -20.04 0.00 10.22
C ASN A 510 -21.04 1.13 10.53
N TYR A 511 -22.33 0.78 10.64
CA TYR A 511 -23.43 1.75 10.69
C TYR A 511 -23.39 2.69 11.90
N LYS A 512 -22.90 2.22 13.05
CA LYS A 512 -22.75 3.05 14.26
C LYS A 512 -21.70 4.15 14.07
N GLU A 513 -20.59 3.83 13.42
CA GLU A 513 -19.51 4.76 13.12
C GLU A 513 -19.91 5.75 12.04
N ALA A 514 -20.56 5.24 10.98
CA ALA A 514 -21.18 6.05 9.94
C ALA A 514 -22.11 7.11 10.55
N LYS A 515 -23.01 6.70 11.46
CA LYS A 515 -23.90 7.60 12.18
C LYS A 515 -23.12 8.66 12.97
N ARG A 516 -22.07 8.26 13.70
CA ARG A 516 -21.26 9.18 14.51
C ARG A 516 -20.59 10.25 13.66
N ASP A 517 -19.94 9.86 12.57
CA ASP A 517 -19.21 10.80 11.72
C ASP A 517 -20.16 11.71 10.93
N LEU A 518 -21.29 11.19 10.45
CA LEU A 518 -22.30 12.02 9.78
C LEU A 518 -22.96 13.02 10.75
N LEU A 519 -23.17 12.67 12.02
CA LEU A 519 -23.62 13.61 13.04
C LEU A 519 -22.57 14.71 13.31
N LYS A 520 -21.28 14.35 13.31
CA LYS A 520 -20.21 15.36 13.37
C LYS A 520 -20.20 16.26 12.14
N ALA A 521 -20.37 15.70 10.94
CA ALA A 521 -20.47 16.49 9.71
C ALA A 521 -21.63 17.50 9.80
N ALA A 522 -22.81 17.06 10.26
CA ALA A 522 -23.97 17.91 10.46
C ALA A 522 -23.76 19.00 11.52
N SER A 523 -22.95 18.73 12.56
CA SER A 523 -22.61 19.73 13.58
C SER A 523 -21.75 20.88 13.04
N PHE A 524 -20.94 20.62 12.01
CA PHE A 524 -20.09 21.62 11.37
C PHE A 524 -20.77 22.33 10.20
N GLN A 525 -21.66 21.64 9.47
CA GLN A 525 -22.38 22.20 8.33
C GLN A 525 -23.85 21.76 8.35
N GLN A 526 -24.75 22.70 8.65
CA GLN A 526 -26.19 22.44 8.80
C GLN A 526 -27.00 22.71 7.53
N ASN A 527 -26.41 23.33 6.51
CA ASN A 527 -27.10 23.69 5.26
C ASN A 527 -26.63 22.84 4.07
N GLU A 528 -26.36 21.56 4.31
CA GLU A 528 -25.96 20.61 3.28
C GLU A 528 -26.89 19.40 3.26
N ALA A 529 -27.76 19.33 2.24
CA ALA A 529 -28.81 18.31 2.13
C ALA A 529 -28.24 16.89 2.11
N ILE A 530 -27.08 16.70 1.46
CA ILE A 530 -26.40 15.42 1.31
C ILE A 530 -26.04 14.78 2.67
N ILE A 531 -25.71 15.58 3.70
CA ILE A 531 -25.38 15.07 5.03
C ILE A 531 -26.62 14.42 5.68
N PHE A 532 -27.76 15.11 5.61
CA PHE A 532 -29.02 14.63 6.18
C PHE A 532 -29.60 13.46 5.39
N TYR A 533 -29.41 13.45 4.07
CA TYR A 533 -29.71 12.30 3.22
C TYR A 533 -28.98 11.04 3.70
N TRP A 534 -27.65 11.11 3.85
CA TRP A 534 -26.87 9.96 4.33
C TRP A 534 -27.17 9.59 5.79
N LEU A 535 -27.45 10.57 6.66
CA LEU A 535 -27.95 10.28 8.01
C LEU A 535 -29.29 9.54 7.99
N GLY A 536 -30.19 9.91 7.08
CA GLY A 536 -31.45 9.22 6.84
C GLY A 536 -31.24 7.76 6.44
N ILE A 537 -30.35 7.51 5.47
CA ILE A 537 -29.98 6.15 5.03
C ILE A 537 -29.44 5.31 6.18
N VAL A 538 -28.47 5.84 6.93
CA VAL A 538 -27.85 5.12 8.05
C VAL A 538 -28.88 4.82 9.13
N LYS A 539 -29.75 5.78 9.47
CA LYS A 539 -30.82 5.58 10.46
C LYS A 539 -31.87 4.58 10.01
N ARG A 540 -32.26 4.59 8.72
CA ARG A 540 -33.16 3.58 8.14
C ARG A 540 -32.56 2.19 8.26
N THR A 541 -31.28 2.05 7.92
CA THR A 541 -30.55 0.78 8.02
C THR A 541 -30.45 0.27 9.46
N LEU A 542 -30.37 1.19 10.43
CA LEU A 542 -30.45 0.89 11.87
C LEU A 542 -31.89 0.69 12.38
N GLN A 543 -32.90 0.66 11.49
CA GLN A 543 -34.33 0.55 11.78
C GLN A 543 -34.89 1.69 12.66
N GLU A 544 -34.19 2.82 12.73
CA GLU A 544 -34.65 4.05 13.38
C GLU A 544 -35.58 4.85 12.44
N TYR A 545 -36.67 4.24 11.98
CA TYR A 545 -37.49 4.76 10.87
C TYR A 545 -37.99 6.19 11.06
N ASP A 546 -38.59 6.51 12.22
CA ASP A 546 -39.09 7.87 12.48
C ASP A 546 -37.95 8.91 12.51
N ALA A 547 -36.77 8.51 12.99
CA ALA A 547 -35.60 9.38 12.99
C ALA A 547 -35.05 9.58 11.58
N ALA A 548 -35.05 8.54 10.74
CA ALA A 548 -34.65 8.61 9.34
C ALA A 548 -35.58 9.53 8.53
N ILE A 549 -36.90 9.38 8.70
CA ILE A 549 -37.93 10.23 8.09
C ILE A 549 -37.69 11.71 8.43
N LYS A 550 -37.34 12.01 9.69
CA LYS A 550 -36.98 13.38 10.10
C LYS A 550 -35.77 13.90 9.33
N GLN A 551 -34.71 13.11 9.17
CA GLN A 551 -33.52 13.57 8.43
C GLN A 551 -33.81 13.78 6.94
N PHE A 552 -34.57 12.89 6.29
CA PHE A 552 -34.99 13.12 4.90
C PHE A 552 -35.89 14.35 4.75
N SER A 553 -36.72 14.65 5.76
CA SER A 553 -37.54 15.87 5.77
C SER A 553 -36.68 17.13 5.92
N VAL A 554 -35.59 17.08 6.69
CA VAL A 554 -34.59 18.16 6.74
C VAL A 554 -33.89 18.32 5.39
N ALA A 555 -33.44 17.22 4.76
CA ALA A 555 -32.83 17.28 3.43
C ALA A 555 -33.77 17.94 2.40
N LEU A 556 -35.06 17.55 2.39
CA LEU A 556 -36.10 18.14 1.53
C LEU A 556 -36.37 19.62 1.80
N SER A 557 -36.20 20.07 3.05
CA SER A 557 -36.34 21.49 3.39
C SER A 557 -35.17 22.34 2.88
N ILE A 558 -34.00 21.74 2.67
CA ILE A 558 -32.80 22.40 2.13
C ILE A 558 -32.83 22.38 0.60
N GLU A 559 -33.10 21.22 0.01
CA GLU A 559 -33.10 21.01 -1.44
C GLU A 559 -34.26 20.10 -1.85
N HIS A 560 -35.01 20.52 -2.87
CA HIS A 560 -36.13 19.75 -3.42
C HIS A 560 -35.63 18.84 -4.56
N HIS A 561 -35.31 17.59 -4.22
CA HIS A 561 -34.81 16.59 -5.16
C HIS A 561 -35.62 15.28 -5.05
N GLU A 562 -35.91 14.62 -6.17
CA GLU A 562 -36.68 13.37 -6.21
C GLU A 562 -36.06 12.27 -5.35
N ILE A 563 -34.73 12.15 -5.28
CA ILE A 563 -34.06 11.09 -4.53
C ILE A 563 -34.39 11.12 -3.03
N PHE A 564 -34.60 12.32 -2.46
CA PHE A 564 -34.97 12.45 -1.06
C PHE A 564 -36.43 12.02 -0.82
N TYR A 565 -37.33 12.28 -1.77
CA TYR A 565 -38.69 11.74 -1.73
C TYR A 565 -38.70 10.22 -1.86
N LEU A 566 -37.89 9.67 -2.77
CA LEU A 566 -37.77 8.23 -3.00
C LEU A 566 -37.23 7.48 -1.77
N GLU A 567 -36.12 7.93 -1.18
CA GLU A 567 -35.59 7.30 0.04
C GLU A 567 -36.53 7.44 1.24
N ARG A 568 -37.25 8.58 1.35
CA ARG A 568 -38.27 8.74 2.39
C ARG A 568 -39.47 7.83 2.16
N ALA A 569 -39.89 7.63 0.91
CA ALA A 569 -40.93 6.67 0.54
C ALA A 569 -40.50 5.24 0.91
N LEU A 570 -39.28 4.84 0.55
CA LEU A 570 -38.72 3.55 0.94
C LEU A 570 -38.73 3.35 2.47
N THR A 571 -38.35 4.39 3.22
CA THR A 571 -38.41 4.37 4.69
C THR A 571 -39.84 4.15 5.20
N TYR A 572 -40.84 4.78 4.57
CA TYR A 572 -42.24 4.58 4.92
C TYR A 572 -42.74 3.18 4.56
N ILE A 573 -42.30 2.60 3.44
CA ILE A 573 -42.61 1.21 3.06
C ILE A 573 -42.08 0.25 4.11
N GLU A 574 -40.81 0.39 4.50
CA GLU A 574 -40.19 -0.45 5.54
C GLU A 574 -40.85 -0.26 6.91
N ALA A 575 -41.34 0.94 7.21
CA ALA A 575 -42.14 1.24 8.40
C ALA A 575 -43.62 0.83 8.29
N GLN A 576 -44.03 0.16 7.20
CA GLN A 576 -45.41 -0.27 6.90
C GLN A 576 -46.45 0.87 6.84
N LYS A 577 -46.01 2.10 6.55
CA LYS A 577 -46.85 3.30 6.40
C LYS A 577 -47.13 3.56 4.92
N PHE A 578 -47.90 2.68 4.28
CA PHE A 578 -48.08 2.63 2.82
C PHE A 578 -48.69 3.90 2.20
N ASP A 579 -49.66 4.55 2.85
CA ASP A 579 -50.25 5.79 2.32
C ASP A 579 -49.23 6.93 2.23
N ALA A 580 -48.40 7.06 3.27
CA ALA A 580 -47.32 8.05 3.28
C ALA A 580 -46.23 7.72 2.25
N ALA A 581 -45.94 6.43 2.04
CA ALA A 581 -45.02 6.00 0.98
C ALA A 581 -45.54 6.40 -0.41
N LEU A 582 -46.79 6.06 -0.73
CA LEU A 582 -47.41 6.38 -2.02
C LEU A 582 -47.43 7.89 -2.28
N PHE A 583 -47.80 8.69 -1.28
CA PHE A 583 -47.75 10.15 -1.40
C PHE A 583 -46.35 10.64 -1.76
N ASN A 584 -45.30 10.10 -1.14
CA ASN A 584 -43.92 10.50 -1.43
C ASN A 584 -43.45 10.05 -2.82
N LEU A 585 -43.84 8.86 -3.29
CA LEU A 585 -43.56 8.43 -4.66
C LEU A 585 -44.23 9.35 -5.68
N GLN A 586 -45.46 9.77 -5.43
CA GLN A 586 -46.16 10.76 -6.28
C GLN A 586 -45.50 12.14 -6.26
N GLN A 587 -44.92 12.56 -5.13
CA GLN A 587 -44.13 13.80 -5.12
C GLN A 587 -42.83 13.64 -5.91
N ALA A 588 -42.13 12.51 -5.79
CA ALA A 588 -40.94 12.22 -6.58
C ALA A 588 -41.25 12.25 -8.08
N GLU A 589 -42.38 11.66 -8.50
CA GLU A 589 -42.86 11.68 -9.88
C GLU A 589 -43.11 13.09 -10.41
N LYS A 590 -43.66 13.99 -9.58
CA LYS A 590 -43.85 15.40 -9.96
C LYS A 590 -42.54 16.15 -10.15
N VAL A 591 -41.50 15.79 -9.40
CA VAL A 591 -40.17 16.41 -9.52
C VAL A 591 -39.46 15.87 -10.77
N ASN A 592 -39.41 14.55 -10.94
CA ASN A 592 -38.83 13.90 -12.11
C ASN A 592 -39.51 12.57 -12.42
N ALA A 593 -40.41 12.58 -13.39
CA ALA A 593 -41.17 11.40 -13.80
C ALA A 593 -40.36 10.38 -14.61
N GLN A 594 -39.19 10.76 -15.14
CA GLN A 594 -38.39 9.90 -16.03
C GLN A 594 -37.26 9.15 -15.30
N THR A 595 -37.12 9.32 -13.99
CA THR A 595 -36.07 8.66 -13.22
C THR A 595 -36.34 7.15 -13.13
N PRO A 596 -35.43 6.25 -13.59
CA PRO A 596 -35.64 4.80 -13.51
C PRO A 596 -35.92 4.29 -12.08
N LEU A 597 -35.24 4.88 -11.08
CA LEU A 597 -35.43 4.58 -9.66
C LEU A 597 -36.85 4.85 -9.16
N LEU A 598 -37.58 5.80 -9.74
CA LEU A 598 -38.97 6.07 -9.39
C LEU A 598 -39.84 4.84 -9.66
N HIS A 599 -39.75 4.30 -10.89
CA HIS A 599 -40.50 3.13 -11.29
C HIS A 599 -40.06 1.88 -10.52
N TYR A 600 -38.77 1.76 -10.19
CA TYR A 600 -38.29 0.72 -9.29
C TYR A 600 -38.94 0.79 -7.91
N TYR A 601 -39.03 1.98 -7.30
CA TYR A 601 -39.64 2.13 -5.97
C TYR A 601 -41.17 1.99 -5.99
N PHE A 602 -41.85 2.36 -7.07
CA PHE A 602 -43.26 1.97 -7.29
C PHE A 602 -43.41 0.45 -7.38
N GLY A 603 -42.52 -0.22 -8.12
CA GLY A 603 -42.52 -1.67 -8.21
C GLY A 603 -42.31 -2.33 -6.85
N TYR A 604 -41.38 -1.81 -6.05
CA TYR A 604 -41.14 -2.29 -4.68
C TYR A 604 -42.33 -2.05 -3.76
N TYR A 605 -43.00 -0.89 -3.87
CA TYR A 605 -44.25 -0.61 -3.16
C TYR A 605 -45.33 -1.65 -3.48
N TYR A 606 -45.58 -1.93 -4.76
CA TYR A 606 -46.56 -2.94 -5.16
C TYR A 606 -46.15 -4.36 -4.77
N GLU A 607 -44.85 -4.68 -4.81
CA GLU A 607 -44.33 -5.95 -4.32
C GLU A 607 -44.64 -6.15 -2.82
N GLN A 608 -44.44 -5.14 -1.97
CA GLN A 608 -44.75 -5.23 -0.54
C GLN A 608 -46.26 -5.36 -0.28
N GLN A 609 -47.09 -4.81 -1.17
CA GLN A 609 -48.54 -4.95 -1.16
C GLN A 609 -49.03 -6.27 -1.80
N GLN A 610 -48.11 -7.16 -2.21
CA GLN A 610 -48.41 -8.44 -2.86
C GLN A 610 -49.11 -8.33 -4.23
N LEU A 611 -48.97 -7.19 -4.90
CA LEU A 611 -49.56 -6.92 -6.21
C LEU A 611 -48.51 -7.20 -7.31
N THR A 612 -48.25 -8.49 -7.57
CA THR A 612 -47.13 -8.97 -8.42
C THR A 612 -47.15 -8.42 -9.84
N GLU A 613 -48.30 -8.43 -10.52
CA GLU A 613 -48.41 -7.95 -11.91
C GLU A 613 -48.08 -6.46 -12.04
N GLN A 614 -48.60 -5.63 -11.11
CA GLN A 614 -48.30 -4.20 -11.07
C GLN A 614 -46.81 -3.95 -10.77
N ALA A 615 -46.20 -4.76 -9.91
CA ALA A 615 -44.77 -4.71 -9.65
C ALA A 615 -43.94 -5.01 -10.91
N ILE A 616 -44.31 -6.05 -11.67
CA ILE A 616 -43.65 -6.41 -12.95
C ILE A 616 -43.74 -5.23 -13.93
N THR A 617 -44.92 -4.65 -14.15
CA THR A 617 -45.08 -3.50 -15.06
C THR A 617 -44.21 -2.31 -14.63
N CYS A 618 -44.09 -2.05 -13.33
CA CYS A 618 -43.23 -0.97 -12.84
C CYS A 618 -41.74 -1.28 -13.07
N TYR A 619 -41.30 -2.51 -12.83
CA TYR A 619 -39.92 -2.91 -13.12
C TYR A 619 -39.60 -2.94 -14.62
N GLU A 620 -40.57 -3.29 -15.47
CA GLU A 620 -40.45 -3.16 -16.93
C GLU A 620 -40.22 -1.72 -17.36
N ARG A 621 -40.96 -0.77 -16.78
CA ARG A 621 -40.73 0.67 -17.03
C ARG A 621 -39.36 1.10 -16.55
N ALA A 622 -38.92 0.67 -15.37
CA ALA A 622 -37.58 0.97 -14.86
C ALA A 622 -36.48 0.49 -15.85
N ILE A 623 -36.61 -0.74 -16.35
CA ILE A 623 -35.67 -1.33 -17.33
C ILE A 623 -35.75 -0.63 -18.69
N ALA A 624 -36.95 -0.21 -19.13
CA ALA A 624 -37.11 0.53 -20.38
C ALA A 624 -36.42 1.91 -20.34
N HIS A 625 -36.33 2.51 -19.15
CA HIS A 625 -35.61 3.77 -18.95
C HIS A 625 -34.10 3.58 -18.75
N ASP A 626 -33.68 2.49 -18.09
CA ASP A 626 -32.28 2.11 -17.89
C ASP A 626 -32.14 0.59 -17.76
N ASP A 627 -31.57 -0.04 -18.78
CA ASP A 627 -31.32 -1.48 -18.85
C ASP A 627 -29.93 -1.89 -18.32
N THR A 628 -29.13 -0.93 -17.85
CA THR A 628 -27.77 -1.18 -17.38
C THR A 628 -27.71 -1.50 -15.88
N GLN A 629 -28.81 -1.26 -15.15
CA GLN A 629 -28.88 -1.41 -13.71
C GLN A 629 -29.32 -2.83 -13.30
N PRO A 630 -28.44 -3.66 -12.69
CA PRO A 630 -28.76 -5.07 -12.39
C PRO A 630 -29.91 -5.24 -11.40
N SER A 631 -30.11 -4.30 -10.47
CA SER A 631 -31.16 -4.39 -9.46
C SER A 631 -32.58 -4.41 -10.06
N PHE A 632 -32.78 -3.80 -11.23
CA PHE A 632 -34.10 -3.81 -11.88
C PHE A 632 -34.40 -5.18 -12.46
N HIS A 633 -33.42 -5.79 -13.14
CA HIS A 633 -33.50 -7.17 -13.63
C HIS A 633 -33.71 -8.18 -12.50
N ILE A 634 -32.98 -8.06 -11.39
CA ILE A 634 -33.18 -8.93 -10.22
C ILE A 634 -34.60 -8.80 -9.66
N ALA A 635 -35.11 -7.58 -9.52
CA ALA A 635 -36.43 -7.35 -8.94
C ALA A 635 -37.54 -7.92 -9.82
N ARG A 636 -37.45 -7.73 -11.15
CA ARG A 636 -38.36 -8.37 -12.10
C ARG A 636 -38.21 -9.89 -12.13
N GLY A 637 -36.98 -10.39 -12.15
CA GLY A 637 -36.67 -11.82 -12.08
C GLY A 637 -37.28 -12.49 -10.85
N ARG A 638 -37.20 -11.84 -9.67
CA ARG A 638 -37.85 -12.29 -8.45
C ARG A 638 -39.38 -12.36 -8.59
N MET A 639 -40.01 -11.40 -9.27
CA MET A 639 -41.45 -11.46 -9.54
C MET A 639 -41.80 -12.60 -10.49
N TYR A 640 -40.99 -12.85 -11.53
CA TYR A 640 -41.17 -14.02 -12.40
C TYR A 640 -41.02 -15.35 -11.66
N VAL A 641 -40.14 -15.45 -10.67
CA VAL A 641 -40.06 -16.65 -9.82
C VAL A 641 -41.37 -16.84 -9.03
N LYS A 642 -41.95 -15.76 -8.47
CA LYS A 642 -43.24 -15.83 -7.75
C LYS A 642 -44.39 -16.31 -8.68
N GLU A 643 -44.37 -15.88 -9.94
CA GLU A 643 -45.30 -16.32 -10.99
C GLU A 643 -44.93 -17.68 -11.61
N GLN A 644 -43.91 -18.37 -11.10
CA GLN A 644 -43.40 -19.65 -11.64
C GLN A 644 -42.91 -19.59 -13.10
N GLN A 645 -42.61 -18.40 -13.60
CA GLN A 645 -42.06 -18.16 -14.94
C GLN A 645 -40.53 -18.29 -14.93
N TYR A 646 -40.04 -19.50 -14.68
CA TYR A 646 -38.63 -19.76 -14.38
C TYR A 646 -37.66 -19.44 -15.54
N LEU A 647 -38.08 -19.63 -16.79
CA LEU A 647 -37.24 -19.30 -17.95
C LEU A 647 -36.99 -17.79 -18.06
N GLN A 648 -38.04 -16.99 -17.88
CA GLN A 648 -37.97 -15.53 -17.86
C GLN A 648 -37.11 -15.07 -16.67
N ALA A 649 -37.33 -15.64 -15.49
CA ALA A 649 -36.52 -15.34 -14.31
C ALA A 649 -35.02 -15.59 -14.55
N MET A 650 -34.66 -16.73 -15.17
CA MET A 650 -33.26 -17.04 -15.48
C MET A 650 -32.64 -16.11 -16.51
N LYS A 651 -33.41 -15.63 -17.50
CA LYS A 651 -32.94 -14.61 -18.44
C LYS A 651 -32.60 -13.31 -17.72
N GLU A 652 -33.48 -12.85 -16.83
CA GLU A 652 -33.26 -11.62 -16.05
C GLU A 652 -32.03 -11.75 -15.13
N ILE A 653 -31.94 -12.86 -14.39
CA ILE A 653 -30.79 -13.15 -13.50
C ILE A 653 -29.49 -13.19 -14.31
N SER A 654 -29.48 -13.87 -15.45
CA SER A 654 -28.29 -13.96 -16.29
C SER A 654 -27.89 -12.61 -16.86
N THR A 655 -28.85 -11.75 -17.20
CA THR A 655 -28.57 -10.37 -17.61
C THR A 655 -27.96 -9.56 -16.47
N ALA A 656 -28.53 -9.63 -15.26
CA ALA A 656 -27.99 -8.93 -14.09
C ALA A 656 -26.52 -9.32 -13.82
N LEU A 657 -26.22 -10.62 -13.84
CA LEU A 657 -24.86 -11.15 -13.63
C LEU A 657 -23.87 -10.73 -14.72
N ARG A 658 -24.32 -10.58 -15.98
CA ARG A 658 -23.48 -10.07 -17.06
C ARG A 658 -23.18 -8.57 -16.94
N LEU A 659 -24.13 -7.79 -16.43
CA LEU A 659 -23.98 -6.34 -16.27
C LEU A 659 -22.95 -5.97 -15.19
N GLN A 660 -22.91 -6.71 -14.08
CA GLN A 660 -21.94 -6.48 -13.00
C GLN A 660 -21.27 -7.78 -12.51
N PRO A 661 -20.35 -8.36 -13.29
CA PRO A 661 -19.75 -9.67 -12.98
C PRO A 661 -18.83 -9.66 -11.74
N LEU A 662 -18.49 -8.47 -11.23
CA LEU A 662 -17.59 -8.28 -10.07
C LEU A 662 -18.33 -7.80 -8.80
N ASP A 663 -19.66 -7.67 -8.81
CA ASP A 663 -20.42 -7.23 -7.64
C ASP A 663 -20.76 -8.40 -6.72
N GLU A 664 -20.10 -8.49 -5.57
CA GLU A 664 -20.35 -9.50 -4.54
C GLU A 664 -21.82 -9.50 -4.08
N ALA A 665 -22.40 -8.32 -3.84
CA ALA A 665 -23.76 -8.19 -3.31
C ALA A 665 -24.81 -8.72 -4.29
N LEU A 666 -24.55 -8.58 -5.58
CA LEU A 666 -25.36 -9.15 -6.65
C LEU A 666 -25.42 -10.68 -6.54
N TYR A 667 -24.26 -11.36 -6.45
CA TYR A 667 -24.22 -12.83 -6.31
C TYR A 667 -24.99 -13.30 -5.07
N LYS A 668 -24.87 -12.59 -3.94
CA LYS A 668 -25.63 -12.93 -2.72
C LYS A 668 -27.13 -12.82 -2.91
N ARG A 669 -27.60 -11.71 -3.51
CA ARG A 669 -29.03 -11.48 -3.79
C ARG A 669 -29.61 -12.52 -4.74
N VAL A 670 -28.87 -12.88 -5.79
CA VAL A 670 -29.31 -13.92 -6.73
C VAL A 670 -29.32 -15.29 -6.05
N GLY A 671 -28.31 -15.61 -5.23
CA GLY A 671 -28.27 -16.87 -4.48
C GLY A 671 -29.50 -17.07 -3.59
N GLN A 672 -29.96 -16.00 -2.94
CA GLN A 672 -31.21 -16.01 -2.16
C GLN A 672 -32.44 -16.29 -3.03
N ILE A 673 -32.53 -15.69 -4.22
CA ILE A 673 -33.64 -15.96 -5.16
C ILE A 673 -33.65 -17.42 -5.59
N LEU A 674 -32.48 -18.05 -5.75
CA LEU A 674 -32.39 -19.47 -6.11
C LEU A 674 -32.94 -20.41 -5.03
N THR A 675 -33.02 -19.99 -3.77
CA THR A 675 -33.56 -20.81 -2.67
C THR A 675 -35.10 -20.86 -2.64
N ILE A 676 -35.77 -20.15 -3.55
CA ILE A 676 -37.23 -20.17 -3.62
C ILE A 676 -37.70 -21.56 -4.08
N ALA A 677 -38.60 -22.16 -3.31
CA ALA A 677 -39.12 -23.50 -3.55
C ALA A 677 -39.67 -23.65 -4.98
N GLY A 678 -39.27 -24.72 -5.67
CA GLY A 678 -39.63 -25.00 -7.06
C GLY A 678 -38.64 -24.45 -8.10
N PHE A 679 -37.92 -23.37 -7.79
CA PHE A 679 -36.93 -22.79 -8.71
C PHE A 679 -35.56 -23.50 -8.65
N GLU A 680 -35.20 -24.05 -7.50
CA GLU A 680 -33.94 -24.79 -7.27
C GLU A 680 -33.72 -25.91 -8.29
N THR A 681 -34.73 -26.76 -8.51
CA THR A 681 -34.67 -27.89 -9.44
C THR A 681 -34.50 -27.42 -10.87
N TYR A 682 -35.23 -26.36 -11.26
CA TYR A 682 -35.10 -25.78 -12.59
C TYR A 682 -33.69 -25.21 -12.81
N PHE A 683 -33.17 -24.48 -11.81
CA PHE A 683 -31.83 -23.92 -11.87
C PHE A 683 -30.76 -25.00 -11.98
N HIS A 684 -30.87 -26.12 -11.25
CA HIS A 684 -29.91 -27.22 -11.35
C HIS A 684 -29.82 -27.79 -12.77
N ASN A 685 -30.96 -28.01 -13.43
CA ASN A 685 -30.99 -28.47 -14.82
C ASN A 685 -30.42 -27.41 -15.77
N TYR A 686 -30.83 -26.15 -15.60
CA TYR A 686 -30.33 -25.03 -16.40
C TYR A 686 -28.80 -24.86 -16.30
N LEU A 687 -28.22 -25.13 -15.12
CA LEU A 687 -26.78 -25.04 -14.90
C LEU A 687 -26.01 -26.11 -15.68
N GLN A 688 -26.53 -27.33 -15.79
CA GLN A 688 -25.88 -28.41 -16.56
C GLN A 688 -25.77 -28.07 -18.05
N ASP A 689 -26.76 -27.35 -18.59
CA ASP A 689 -26.77 -26.89 -19.97
C ASP A 689 -25.97 -25.59 -20.20
N SER A 690 -25.55 -24.92 -19.12
CA SER A 690 -24.91 -23.61 -19.17
C SER A 690 -23.41 -23.66 -18.90
N LYS A 691 -22.64 -23.00 -19.77
CA LYS A 691 -21.19 -22.76 -19.59
C LYS A 691 -20.90 -21.43 -18.89
N HIS A 692 -21.90 -20.75 -18.33
CA HIS A 692 -21.71 -19.43 -17.73
C HIS A 692 -21.18 -19.54 -16.29
N TYR A 693 -19.89 -19.27 -16.10
CA TYR A 693 -19.21 -19.35 -14.79
C TYR A 693 -19.90 -18.56 -13.66
N ALA A 694 -20.56 -17.43 -13.97
CA ALA A 694 -21.26 -16.62 -12.96
C ALA A 694 -22.39 -17.43 -12.27
N LEU A 695 -23.06 -18.33 -13.01
CA LEU A 695 -24.08 -19.20 -12.44
C LEU A 695 -23.47 -20.23 -11.48
N TYR A 696 -22.24 -20.69 -11.74
CA TYR A 696 -21.51 -21.57 -10.82
C TYR A 696 -21.16 -20.83 -9.52
N ILE A 697 -20.79 -19.56 -9.58
CA ILE A 697 -20.56 -18.74 -8.36
C ILE A 697 -21.86 -18.63 -7.55
N VAL A 698 -23.00 -18.33 -8.20
CA VAL A 698 -24.29 -18.25 -7.50
C VAL A 698 -24.68 -19.60 -6.90
N ALA A 699 -24.47 -20.70 -7.64
CA ALA A 699 -24.73 -22.06 -7.16
C ALA A 699 -23.86 -22.40 -5.93
N GLY A 700 -22.58 -22.04 -5.98
CA GLY A 700 -21.64 -22.19 -4.87
C GLY A 700 -22.08 -21.40 -3.65
N TYR A 701 -22.47 -20.13 -3.83
CA TYR A 701 -22.94 -19.29 -2.72
C TYR A 701 -24.24 -19.82 -2.10
N ARG A 702 -25.20 -20.27 -2.93
CA ARG A 702 -26.43 -20.92 -2.45
C ARG A 702 -26.10 -22.14 -1.60
N ASP A 703 -25.22 -23.02 -2.08
CA ASP A 703 -24.85 -24.23 -1.36
C ASP A 703 -24.08 -23.93 -0.07
N LEU A 704 -23.25 -22.88 -0.07
CA LEU A 704 -22.61 -22.37 1.14
C LEU A 704 -23.66 -21.93 2.18
N GLN A 705 -24.74 -21.23 1.77
CA GLN A 705 -25.83 -20.84 2.68
C GLN A 705 -26.64 -22.05 3.20
N LEU A 706 -26.71 -23.13 2.41
CA LEU A 706 -27.35 -24.39 2.81
C LEU A 706 -26.41 -25.33 3.57
N GLU A 707 -25.21 -24.86 3.95
CA GLU A 707 -24.17 -25.64 4.65
C GLU A 707 -23.70 -26.89 3.87
N LYS A 708 -23.90 -26.90 2.54
CA LYS A 708 -23.44 -27.96 1.63
C LYS A 708 -22.03 -27.65 1.14
N TYR A 709 -21.06 -27.60 2.08
CA TYR A 709 -19.71 -27.08 1.82
C TYR A 709 -18.97 -27.80 0.68
N LYS A 710 -19.16 -29.12 0.54
CA LYS A 710 -18.49 -29.91 -0.51
C LYS A 710 -18.97 -29.55 -1.93
N SER A 711 -20.28 -29.42 -2.14
CA SER A 711 -20.81 -29.02 -3.45
C SER A 711 -20.55 -27.54 -3.72
N ALA A 712 -20.62 -26.71 -2.68
CA ALA A 712 -20.27 -25.29 -2.76
C ALA A 712 -18.83 -25.10 -3.26
N LEU A 713 -17.87 -25.81 -2.67
CA LEU A 713 -16.46 -25.74 -3.06
C LEU A 713 -16.25 -26.19 -4.51
N GLN A 714 -16.88 -27.30 -4.93
CA GLN A 714 -16.80 -27.77 -6.32
C GLN A 714 -17.31 -26.70 -7.31
N TYR A 715 -18.43 -26.06 -7.01
CA TYR A 715 -18.96 -25.00 -7.88
C TYR A 715 -18.03 -23.79 -7.95
N PHE A 716 -17.40 -23.39 -6.83
CA PHE A 716 -16.40 -22.34 -6.85
C PHE A 716 -15.17 -22.74 -7.66
N GLU A 717 -14.63 -23.95 -7.48
CA GLU A 717 -13.49 -24.47 -8.23
C GLU A 717 -13.71 -24.49 -9.74
N TYR A 718 -14.92 -24.81 -10.21
CA TYR A 718 -15.27 -24.69 -11.63
C TYR A 718 -15.20 -23.25 -12.14
N ALA A 719 -15.46 -22.28 -11.28
CA ALA A 719 -15.46 -20.86 -11.63
C ALA A 719 -14.06 -20.22 -11.55
N LEU A 720 -13.20 -20.64 -10.61
CA LEU A 720 -11.89 -20.04 -10.33
C LEU A 720 -10.95 -19.86 -11.55
N PRO A 721 -10.81 -20.82 -12.49
CA PRO A 721 -9.91 -20.68 -13.65
C PRO A 721 -10.23 -19.49 -14.55
N THR A 722 -11.50 -19.05 -14.56
CA THR A 722 -11.99 -17.97 -15.43
C THR A 722 -11.90 -16.61 -14.74
N ILE A 723 -11.70 -16.58 -13.41
CA ILE A 723 -11.89 -15.37 -12.60
C ILE A 723 -10.63 -15.04 -11.81
N ARG A 724 -9.70 -14.33 -12.46
CA ARG A 724 -8.44 -13.88 -11.84
C ARG A 724 -8.57 -12.56 -11.07
N LYS A 725 -9.76 -11.95 -11.01
CA LYS A 725 -9.97 -10.58 -10.47
C LYS A 725 -11.04 -10.43 -9.37
N THR A 726 -11.73 -11.48 -8.93
CA THR A 726 -12.77 -11.37 -7.87
C THR A 726 -12.27 -11.93 -6.55
N SER A 727 -11.96 -11.08 -5.57
CA SER A 727 -11.48 -11.49 -4.24
C SER A 727 -12.50 -12.39 -3.50
N PHE A 728 -13.77 -11.98 -3.47
CA PHE A 728 -14.82 -12.63 -2.67
C PHE A 728 -15.11 -14.10 -3.05
N VAL A 729 -14.85 -14.51 -4.30
CA VAL A 729 -15.05 -15.92 -4.71
C VAL A 729 -13.99 -16.81 -4.08
N TYR A 730 -12.73 -16.33 -4.01
CA TYR A 730 -11.67 -17.04 -3.28
C TYR A 730 -11.95 -17.07 -1.78
N GLU A 731 -12.52 -15.99 -1.23
CA GLU A 731 -12.95 -15.96 0.17
C GLU A 731 -14.03 -17.02 0.46
N TRP A 732 -15.10 -17.09 -0.32
CA TRP A 732 -16.17 -18.08 -0.10
C TRP A 732 -15.69 -19.51 -0.31
N ALA A 733 -14.81 -19.74 -1.28
CA ALA A 733 -14.17 -21.04 -1.47
C ALA A 733 -13.28 -21.41 -0.26
N ALA A 734 -12.54 -20.44 0.27
CA ALA A 734 -11.74 -20.64 1.48
C ALA A 734 -12.62 -20.96 2.69
N ASP A 735 -13.72 -20.24 2.89
CA ASP A 735 -14.70 -20.51 3.97
C ASP A 735 -15.24 -21.95 3.87
N CYS A 736 -15.59 -22.42 2.66
CA CYS A 736 -15.98 -23.82 2.44
C CYS A 736 -14.86 -24.79 2.81
N ALA A 737 -13.62 -24.51 2.40
CA ALA A 737 -12.47 -25.35 2.69
C ALA A 737 -12.18 -25.43 4.21
N VAL A 738 -12.34 -24.33 4.94
CA VAL A 738 -12.26 -24.31 6.42
C VAL A 738 -13.30 -25.26 7.03
N MET A 739 -14.55 -25.19 6.57
CA MET A 739 -15.63 -26.06 7.07
C MET A 739 -15.43 -27.53 6.71
N LEU A 740 -14.69 -27.82 5.64
CA LEU A 740 -14.29 -29.17 5.24
C LEU A 740 -12.99 -29.64 5.91
N HIS A 741 -12.40 -28.83 6.79
CA HIS A 741 -11.12 -29.07 7.47
C HIS A 741 -9.90 -29.15 6.53
N ASP A 742 -10.01 -28.63 5.29
CA ASP A 742 -8.88 -28.42 4.39
C ASP A 742 -8.26 -27.04 4.62
N TYR A 743 -7.63 -26.90 5.79
CA TYR A 743 -7.07 -25.62 6.22
C TYR A 743 -5.94 -25.13 5.32
N GLN A 744 -5.17 -26.05 4.72
CA GLN A 744 -4.05 -25.69 3.85
C GLN A 744 -4.58 -25.05 2.56
N TYR A 745 -5.61 -25.66 1.95
CA TYR A 745 -6.23 -25.09 0.77
C TYR A 745 -6.96 -23.77 1.08
N ALA A 746 -7.65 -23.68 2.23
CA ALA A 746 -8.26 -22.43 2.68
C ALA A 746 -7.25 -21.28 2.82
N TYR A 747 -6.05 -21.57 3.36
CA TYR A 747 -4.99 -20.58 3.49
C TYR A 747 -4.45 -20.09 2.14
N GLU A 748 -4.32 -20.99 1.16
CA GLU A 748 -3.91 -20.63 -0.20
C GLU A 748 -4.96 -19.72 -0.86
N LEU A 749 -6.23 -20.04 -0.72
CA LEU A 749 -7.35 -19.27 -1.26
C LEU A 749 -7.46 -17.88 -0.62
N TYR A 750 -7.39 -17.74 0.71
CA TYR A 750 -7.35 -16.42 1.35
C TYR A 750 -6.10 -15.63 0.95
N SER A 751 -4.97 -16.29 0.72
CA SER A 751 -3.75 -15.62 0.25
C SER A 751 -3.89 -15.09 -1.17
N ILE A 752 -4.64 -15.78 -2.05
CA ILE A 752 -4.97 -15.29 -3.38
C ILE A 752 -5.96 -14.12 -3.28
N ALA A 753 -7.00 -14.24 -2.45
CA ALA A 753 -7.95 -13.15 -2.19
C ALA A 753 -7.22 -11.86 -1.78
N LEU A 754 -6.25 -11.95 -0.86
CA LEU A 754 -5.46 -10.80 -0.40
C LEU A 754 -4.45 -10.27 -1.42
N ARG A 755 -4.07 -11.04 -2.45
CA ARG A 755 -3.30 -10.48 -3.59
C ARG A 755 -4.18 -9.65 -4.52
N ILE A 756 -5.48 -9.94 -4.56
CA ILE A 756 -6.46 -9.20 -5.36
C ILE A 756 -6.95 -7.96 -4.59
N ASN A 757 -7.24 -8.12 -3.29
CA ASN A 757 -7.61 -7.03 -2.38
C ASN A 757 -6.76 -7.10 -1.09
N GLU A 758 -5.64 -6.40 -1.09
CA GLU A 758 -4.67 -6.41 0.03
C GLU A 758 -5.18 -5.75 1.32
N HIS A 759 -6.31 -5.06 1.27
CA HIS A 759 -6.86 -4.30 2.40
C HIS A 759 -8.14 -4.92 2.98
N ASP A 760 -8.54 -6.11 2.52
CA ASP A 760 -9.76 -6.78 3.00
C ASP A 760 -9.59 -7.22 4.46
N VAL A 761 -10.17 -6.42 5.37
CA VAL A 761 -10.11 -6.64 6.82
C VAL A 761 -10.66 -8.01 7.20
N HIS A 762 -11.72 -8.47 6.54
CA HIS A 762 -12.38 -9.72 6.90
C HIS A 762 -11.52 -10.92 6.50
N VAL A 763 -10.96 -10.87 5.29
CA VAL A 763 -10.05 -11.91 4.80
C VAL A 763 -8.74 -11.93 5.60
N LEU A 764 -8.20 -10.77 5.96
CA LEU A 764 -7.03 -10.68 6.86
C LEU A 764 -7.30 -11.35 8.21
N GLN A 765 -8.45 -11.08 8.83
CA GLN A 765 -8.82 -11.71 10.11
C GLN A 765 -8.99 -13.22 9.97
N LYS A 766 -9.68 -13.70 8.93
CA LYS A 766 -9.89 -15.13 8.67
C LYS A 766 -8.57 -15.87 8.39
N ARG A 767 -7.67 -15.26 7.59
CA ARG A 767 -6.34 -15.83 7.35
C ARG A 767 -5.51 -15.85 8.63
N ALA A 768 -5.60 -14.81 9.46
CA ALA A 768 -4.93 -14.76 10.76
C ALA A 768 -5.40 -15.91 11.69
N GLU A 769 -6.68 -16.24 11.69
CA GLU A 769 -7.22 -17.38 12.46
C GLU A 769 -6.64 -18.73 12.00
N LEU A 770 -6.55 -18.95 10.68
CA LEU A 770 -5.88 -20.14 10.15
C LEU A 770 -4.39 -20.16 10.49
N LEU A 771 -3.73 -19.01 10.44
CA LEU A 771 -2.33 -18.89 10.82
C LEU A 771 -2.12 -19.22 12.31
N ILE A 772 -3.03 -18.85 13.20
CA ILE A 772 -3.02 -19.30 14.61
C ILE A 772 -3.18 -20.83 14.67
N HIS A 773 -4.10 -21.41 13.91
CA HIS A 773 -4.27 -22.86 13.84
C HIS A 773 -2.98 -23.57 13.38
N PHE A 774 -2.20 -22.95 12.50
CA PHE A 774 -0.88 -23.44 12.06
C PHE A 774 0.28 -23.08 13.00
N ALA A 775 0.00 -22.51 14.19
CA ALA A 775 1.00 -21.98 15.11
C ALA A 775 1.93 -20.90 14.51
N LYS A 776 1.49 -20.22 13.44
CA LYS A 776 2.16 -19.08 12.79
C LYS A 776 1.62 -17.77 13.38
N ILE A 777 1.81 -17.60 14.69
CA ILE A 777 1.24 -16.50 15.49
C ILE A 777 1.58 -15.12 14.92
N ASP A 778 2.72 -15.00 14.27
CA ASP A 778 3.27 -13.69 13.90
C ASP A 778 2.82 -13.19 12.55
N ALA A 779 2.63 -14.13 11.62
CA ALA A 779 1.90 -13.87 10.39
C ALA A 779 0.44 -13.52 10.72
N ALA A 780 -0.16 -14.18 11.74
CA ALA A 780 -1.50 -13.82 12.21
C ALA A 780 -1.54 -12.42 12.82
N LEU A 781 -0.55 -12.06 13.66
CA LEU A 781 -0.43 -10.72 14.23
C LEU A 781 -0.21 -9.65 13.15
N LEU A 782 0.54 -9.96 12.09
CA LEU A 782 0.71 -9.06 10.95
C LEU A 782 -0.62 -8.82 10.25
N ASP A 783 -1.36 -9.88 9.93
CA ASP A 783 -2.68 -9.76 9.30
C ASP A 783 -3.66 -8.97 10.16
N PHE A 784 -3.68 -9.22 11.48
CA PHE A 784 -4.46 -8.45 12.43
C PHE A 784 -4.01 -6.98 12.54
N LYS A 785 -2.70 -6.72 12.49
CA LYS A 785 -2.15 -5.36 12.51
C LYS A 785 -2.53 -4.60 11.25
N THR A 786 -2.40 -5.23 10.08
CA THR A 786 -2.84 -4.69 8.79
C THR A 786 -4.35 -4.42 8.84
N ALA A 787 -5.17 -5.37 9.29
CA ALA A 787 -6.61 -5.19 9.48
C ALA A 787 -6.94 -4.02 10.43
N SER A 788 -6.11 -3.80 11.46
CA SER A 788 -6.26 -2.69 12.42
C SER A 788 -5.89 -1.32 11.84
N MET A 789 -5.11 -1.25 10.75
CA MET A 789 -4.79 0.01 10.07
C MET A 789 -5.99 0.55 9.27
N TYR A 790 -6.84 -0.35 8.79
CA TYR A 790 -8.02 -0.04 7.96
C TYR A 790 -9.33 0.02 8.77
N THR A 791 -9.26 -0.17 10.09
CA THR A 791 -10.41 -0.06 11.02
C THR A 791 -10.14 0.98 12.11
N ASN A 792 -11.20 1.66 12.59
CA ASN A 792 -11.05 2.75 13.55
C ASN A 792 -11.30 2.26 15.00
N HIS A 793 -10.21 1.89 15.70
CA HIS A 793 -10.08 1.75 17.16
C HIS A 793 -10.72 0.56 17.93
N LYS A 794 -9.93 0.12 18.94
CA LYS A 794 -10.24 -0.70 20.14
C LYS A 794 -10.85 -2.09 19.94
N ASP A 795 -11.90 -2.24 19.17
CA ASP A 795 -12.64 -3.52 19.08
C ASP A 795 -11.80 -4.61 18.41
N THR A 796 -10.98 -4.25 17.41
CA THR A 796 -10.01 -5.18 16.80
C THR A 796 -8.99 -5.66 17.83
N LYS A 797 -8.45 -4.76 18.67
CA LYS A 797 -7.43 -5.12 19.70
C LYS A 797 -8.02 -5.98 20.81
N VAL A 798 -9.24 -5.69 21.24
CA VAL A 798 -9.97 -6.49 22.24
C VAL A 798 -10.35 -7.86 21.67
N ALA A 799 -10.87 -7.92 20.44
CA ALA A 799 -11.19 -9.19 19.76
C ALA A 799 -9.93 -10.03 19.51
N ILE A 800 -8.81 -9.40 19.12
CA ILE A 800 -7.50 -10.05 18.97
C ILE A 800 -7.06 -10.67 20.30
N ALA A 801 -7.18 -9.94 21.41
CA ALA A 801 -6.73 -10.43 22.70
C ALA A 801 -7.65 -11.47 23.34
N GLU A 802 -8.98 -11.32 23.20
CA GLU A 802 -9.93 -12.34 23.64
C GLU A 802 -9.73 -13.66 22.89
N ARG A 803 -9.52 -13.59 21.56
CA ARG A 803 -9.28 -14.79 20.72
C ARG A 803 -7.91 -15.41 20.94
N LEU A 804 -6.87 -14.61 21.15
CA LEU A 804 -5.53 -15.09 21.51
C LEU A 804 -5.40 -15.49 22.99
N LYS A 805 -6.47 -15.36 23.79
CA LYS A 805 -6.46 -15.58 25.25
C LYS A 805 -5.36 -14.77 25.96
N LEU A 806 -5.06 -13.58 25.44
CA LEU A 806 -4.09 -12.69 26.05
C LEU A 806 -4.68 -12.08 27.32
N PRO A 807 -3.90 -11.93 28.39
CA PRO A 807 -4.37 -11.33 29.63
C PRO A 807 -4.99 -9.92 29.42
N PRO A 808 -6.07 -9.55 30.15
CA PRO A 808 -6.78 -8.27 29.95
C PRO A 808 -5.95 -7.00 30.18
N PHE A 809 -4.75 -7.11 30.72
CA PHE A 809 -3.83 -5.98 30.91
C PHE A 809 -2.92 -5.73 29.70
N LEU A 810 -2.91 -6.65 28.72
CA LEU A 810 -2.18 -6.53 27.45
C LEU A 810 -3.04 -5.90 26.32
N THR A 811 -4.38 -5.90 26.46
CA THR A 811 -5.33 -5.11 25.64
C THR A 811 -5.30 -3.63 25.97
#